data_AF-A0A3M2MCI3-F1
#
_entry.id   AF-A0A3M2MCI3-F1
#
_cell.length_a   1.000
_cell.length_b   1.000
_cell.length_c   1.000
_cell.angle_alpha   90.00
_cell.angle_beta   90.00
_cell.angle_gamma   90.00
#
_symmetry.space_group_name_H-M   'P 1'
#
loop_
_entity.id
_entity.type
_entity.pdbx_description
1 polymer ?
#
loop_
_entity_poly.entity_id
_entity_poly.type
_entity_poly.pdbx_seq_one_letter_code
_entity_poly.pdbx_strand_id
1 'polypeptide(L)'
;MLLLRDDSTRAAVAALMRSHLRAIQAAQAGSDELHRIQWDKLVSTVGSAASAPLATEPLRRSRELTPSAVPAGVSPRQAIRDLLSALPLLERSVLRARPNAALNIPPSRFVHYYESSGTTGDPVAAPKAVDDLVVNTMNIGEMWGRFLVPGDVALILINGPFAPAGYQFEKVLEYLGVMSARLWTDNVTGDYGRILAIVREIEANVYVGTASRLLEMTQFALDHAEPVPRFARLLLMAEQTGPHLLRHLEELTGSVALVCSYGSSETGTVAVTCERGRLHLQSQSYLAEIGDDSGIRLIDGGPDRGELVVTTLDLPSRPLVRYRTGDLVEITGERCRCGSAQPVVRTLGREQDVFALGDLHVRQGDVEALLWPSDVAVGEGPRPLNYMLVLRGRHVVCLITTDRPASTSWCAALQRRLAEMFSARTFALRVVESLPPLATQGAYVGWKLSRVLDLDDTTLWDRLPAPIRGVLQETLQTLDAIPDMPSVTARDVPRPRTEPAGTPMAAQGTMTAEQQAQFVLGVYFRTQAAIERYMGADRLPQWTQHVAEINAAAMRRQLPDRAAQARDLLTGLNSMLDVYGSDTTRVDEADRTVLEVRRCGIYDYRERAREQGVQLTLGRPCEYCVDLHHRTAAELGISVRNELGERNCRWVTDVPVTGAPTGGDPTGVESAADTAHGTQDERGEQER
;
A
#
# COMPACT_ATOMS: atom_id res chain seq x y z
N MET A 1 21.42 -7.48 -17.39
CA MET A 1 20.43 -8.04 -16.43
C MET A 1 21.05 -8.33 -15.05
N LEU A 2 22.12 -9.13 -14.95
CA LEU A 2 22.84 -9.30 -13.67
C LEU A 2 24.33 -9.00 -13.83
N LEU A 3 24.85 -8.11 -12.97
CA LEU A 3 26.26 -7.75 -12.91
C LEU A 3 27.01 -8.80 -12.07
N LEU A 4 27.27 -9.97 -12.65
CA LEU A 4 27.91 -11.09 -11.95
C LEU A 4 29.43 -11.02 -12.12
N ARG A 5 30.15 -10.91 -10.99
CA ARG A 5 31.62 -10.77 -10.97
C ARG A 5 32.36 -12.03 -11.41
N ASP A 6 31.85 -13.22 -11.07
CA ASP A 6 32.53 -14.49 -11.30
C ASP A 6 32.25 -15.06 -12.71
N ASP A 7 33.32 -15.43 -13.42
CA ASP A 7 33.29 -15.91 -14.80
C ASP A 7 32.55 -17.24 -14.94
N SER A 8 32.75 -18.15 -13.98
CA SER A 8 32.10 -19.46 -14.00
C SER A 8 30.59 -19.33 -13.84
N THR A 9 30.15 -18.43 -12.97
CA THR A 9 28.74 -18.10 -12.75
C THR A 9 28.14 -17.45 -13.99
N ARG A 10 28.85 -16.53 -14.65
CA ARG A 10 28.39 -15.95 -15.93
C ARG A 10 28.21 -17.01 -17.01
N ALA A 11 29.17 -17.94 -17.14
CA ALA A 11 29.09 -19.02 -18.11
C ALA A 11 27.91 -19.97 -17.81
N ALA A 12 27.69 -20.31 -16.54
CA ALA A 12 26.56 -21.14 -16.10
C ALA A 12 25.20 -20.47 -16.39
N VAL A 13 25.07 -19.18 -16.06
CA VAL A 13 23.85 -18.40 -16.37
C VAL A 13 23.61 -18.32 -17.88
N ALA A 14 24.64 -18.08 -18.68
CA ALA A 14 24.50 -18.04 -20.13
C ALA A 14 24.05 -19.40 -20.71
N ALA A 15 24.52 -20.51 -20.14
CA ALA A 15 24.06 -21.85 -20.52
C ALA A 15 22.60 -22.09 -20.14
N LEU A 16 22.21 -21.72 -18.91
CA LEU A 16 20.83 -21.77 -18.41
C LEU A 16 19.88 -20.96 -19.30
N MET A 17 20.26 -19.73 -19.68
CA MET A 17 19.44 -18.90 -20.56
C MET A 17 19.19 -19.58 -21.91
N ARG A 18 20.24 -20.14 -22.53
CA ARG A 18 20.09 -20.82 -23.83
C ARG A 18 19.19 -22.06 -23.75
N SER A 19 19.35 -22.88 -22.72
CA SER A 19 18.51 -24.08 -22.56
C SER A 19 17.06 -23.69 -22.24
N HIS A 20 16.86 -22.69 -21.39
CA HIS A 20 15.54 -22.25 -20.98
C HIS A 20 14.76 -21.57 -22.11
N LEU A 21 15.43 -20.78 -22.96
CA LEU A 21 14.79 -20.21 -24.15
C LEU A 21 14.25 -21.29 -25.09
N ARG A 22 14.97 -22.40 -25.28
CA ARG A 22 14.48 -23.54 -26.06
C ARG A 22 13.23 -24.16 -25.43
N ALA A 23 13.19 -24.26 -24.10
CA ALA A 23 12.02 -24.76 -23.38
C ALA A 23 10.80 -23.84 -23.55
N ILE A 24 10.99 -22.51 -23.48
CA ILE A 24 9.94 -21.52 -23.77
C ILE A 24 9.43 -21.69 -25.21
N GLN A 25 10.33 -21.79 -26.19
CA GLN A 25 9.95 -21.98 -27.59
C GLN A 25 9.17 -23.29 -27.82
N ALA A 26 9.62 -24.40 -27.21
CA ALA A 26 8.91 -25.67 -27.26
C ALA A 26 7.51 -25.58 -26.64
N ALA A 27 7.36 -24.88 -25.50
CA ALA A 27 6.08 -24.66 -24.85
C ALA A 27 5.13 -23.80 -25.70
N GLN A 28 5.63 -22.69 -26.24
CA GLN A 28 4.84 -21.80 -27.08
C GLN A 28 4.41 -22.46 -28.40
N ALA A 29 5.25 -23.32 -28.99
CA ALA A 29 4.94 -24.07 -30.20
C ALA A 29 4.03 -25.30 -29.96
N GLY A 30 3.87 -25.74 -28.71
CA GLY A 30 3.16 -26.98 -28.40
C GLY A 30 3.91 -28.22 -28.87
N SER A 31 5.25 -28.19 -28.80
CA SER A 31 6.12 -29.30 -29.21
C SER A 31 6.02 -30.48 -28.25
N ASP A 32 6.03 -31.71 -28.80
CA ASP A 32 6.12 -32.94 -27.99
C ASP A 32 7.39 -33.01 -27.12
N GLU A 33 8.45 -32.27 -27.52
CA GLU A 33 9.67 -32.17 -26.73
C GLU A 33 9.44 -31.55 -25.35
N LEU A 34 8.41 -30.70 -25.19
CA LEU A 34 8.10 -30.05 -23.92
C LEU A 34 7.94 -31.09 -22.80
N HIS A 35 7.20 -32.17 -23.04
CA HIS A 35 6.93 -33.17 -22.01
C HIS A 35 8.18 -33.92 -21.58
N ARG A 36 9.17 -34.06 -22.46
CA ARG A 36 10.49 -34.61 -22.11
C ARG A 36 11.27 -33.63 -21.23
N ILE A 37 11.29 -32.34 -21.59
CA ILE A 37 11.92 -31.29 -20.77
C ILE A 37 11.27 -31.23 -19.38
N GLN A 38 9.94 -31.28 -19.32
CA GLN A 38 9.18 -31.28 -18.07
C GLN A 38 9.52 -32.49 -17.21
N TRP A 39 9.63 -33.69 -17.80
CA TRP A 39 10.04 -34.90 -17.09
C TRP A 39 11.43 -34.74 -16.46
N ASP A 40 12.43 -34.33 -17.24
CA ASP A 40 13.80 -34.16 -16.76
C ASP A 40 13.88 -33.17 -15.60
N LYS A 41 13.16 -32.04 -15.72
CA LYS A 41 13.06 -31.05 -14.64
C LYS A 41 12.29 -31.58 -13.43
N LEU A 42 11.22 -32.35 -13.62
CA LEU A 42 10.42 -32.92 -12.54
C LEU A 42 11.25 -33.89 -11.70
N VAL A 43 12.01 -34.79 -12.33
CA VAL A 43 12.89 -35.73 -11.63
C VAL A 43 13.92 -34.98 -10.77
N SER A 44 14.55 -33.94 -11.33
CA SER A 44 15.47 -33.06 -10.59
C SER A 44 14.79 -32.34 -9.42
N THR A 45 13.57 -31.83 -9.65
CA THR A 45 12.76 -31.13 -8.65
C THR A 45 12.38 -32.05 -7.49
N VAL A 46 11.90 -33.27 -7.77
CA VAL A 46 11.55 -34.25 -6.75
C VAL A 46 12.78 -34.67 -5.95
N GLY A 47 13.91 -34.92 -6.61
CA GLY A 47 15.17 -35.22 -5.93
C GLY A 47 15.65 -34.10 -5.01
N SER A 48 15.51 -32.85 -5.47
CA SER A 48 15.82 -31.65 -4.68
C SER A 48 14.85 -31.50 -3.51
N ALA A 49 13.55 -31.69 -3.71
CA ALA A 49 12.53 -31.55 -2.68
C ALA A 49 12.63 -32.65 -1.61
N ALA A 50 12.97 -33.89 -2.00
CA ALA A 50 13.23 -34.99 -1.09
C ALA A 50 14.47 -34.77 -0.20
N SER A 51 15.40 -33.92 -0.63
CA SER A 51 16.60 -33.57 0.12
C SER A 51 16.40 -32.36 1.04
N ALA A 52 15.29 -31.63 0.88
CA ALA A 52 14.98 -30.46 1.68
C ALA A 52 14.66 -30.85 3.14
N PRO A 53 15.01 -30.01 4.13
CA PRO A 53 14.60 -30.23 5.52
C PRO A 53 13.07 -30.35 5.71
N LEU A 54 12.28 -29.72 4.83
CA LEU A 54 10.82 -29.79 4.84
C LEU A 54 10.26 -31.17 4.42
N ALA A 55 11.06 -32.00 3.74
CA ALA A 55 10.59 -33.23 3.11
C ALA A 55 9.84 -34.14 4.10
N THR A 56 8.66 -34.60 3.69
CA THR A 56 7.91 -35.62 4.41
C THR A 56 8.49 -36.99 4.08
N GLU A 57 8.24 -38.00 4.94
CA GLU A 57 8.71 -39.36 4.68
C GLU A 57 8.23 -39.93 3.33
N PRO A 58 6.96 -39.73 2.90
CA PRO A 58 6.53 -40.09 1.55
C PRO A 58 7.36 -39.45 0.43
N LEU A 59 7.69 -38.16 0.57
CA LEU A 59 8.50 -37.43 -0.41
C LEU A 59 9.98 -37.87 -0.39
N ARG A 60 10.51 -38.28 0.76
CA ARG A 60 11.87 -38.87 0.83
C ARG A 60 11.94 -40.19 0.07
N ARG A 61 10.95 -41.06 0.28
CA ARG A 61 10.87 -42.37 -0.39
C ARG A 61 10.66 -42.25 -1.90
N SER A 62 9.95 -41.22 -2.35
CA SER A 62 9.75 -41.02 -3.80
C SER A 62 11.06 -40.80 -4.54
N ARG A 63 12.13 -40.30 -3.89
CA ARG A 63 13.45 -40.14 -4.53
C ARG A 63 14.04 -41.46 -5.03
N GLU A 64 13.92 -42.52 -4.24
CA GLU A 64 14.44 -43.85 -4.59
C GLU A 64 13.57 -44.54 -5.65
N LEU A 65 12.31 -44.13 -5.73
CA LEU A 65 11.30 -44.70 -6.64
C LEU A 65 11.14 -43.90 -7.93
N THR A 66 11.73 -42.70 -8.04
CA THR A 66 11.61 -41.85 -9.22
C THR A 66 12.62 -42.30 -10.27
N PRO A 67 12.17 -42.81 -11.43
CA PRO A 67 13.08 -43.22 -12.49
C PRO A 67 13.87 -42.02 -13.02
N SER A 68 15.16 -42.20 -13.28
CA SER A 68 16.00 -41.15 -13.87
C SER A 68 15.68 -40.86 -15.33
N ALA A 69 14.91 -41.74 -15.98
CA ALA A 69 14.45 -41.63 -17.35
C ALA A 69 12.99 -42.09 -17.44
N VAL A 70 12.29 -41.65 -18.49
CA VAL A 70 10.90 -42.06 -18.73
C VAL A 70 10.83 -43.59 -18.85
N PRO A 71 9.92 -44.28 -18.12
CA PRO A 71 9.77 -45.72 -18.22
C PRO A 71 9.52 -46.19 -19.66
N ALA A 72 10.12 -47.33 -20.03
CA ALA A 72 9.98 -47.88 -21.38
C ALA A 72 8.50 -48.15 -21.71
N GLY A 73 8.05 -47.70 -22.88
CA GLY A 73 6.66 -47.86 -23.33
C GLY A 73 5.65 -46.86 -22.73
N VAL A 74 6.09 -45.94 -21.85
CA VAL A 74 5.24 -44.90 -21.27
C VAL A 74 5.57 -43.55 -21.91
N SER A 75 4.57 -42.75 -22.25
CA SER A 75 4.82 -41.40 -22.76
C SER A 75 5.31 -40.48 -21.61
N PRO A 76 6.15 -39.47 -21.87
CA PRO A 76 6.60 -38.55 -20.82
C PRO A 76 5.42 -37.89 -20.07
N ARG A 77 4.35 -37.56 -20.79
CA ARG A 77 3.12 -37.00 -20.21
C ARG A 77 2.43 -37.96 -19.23
N GLN A 78 2.34 -39.24 -19.58
CA GLN A 78 1.76 -40.26 -18.70
C GLN A 78 2.66 -40.47 -17.47
N ALA A 79 3.97 -40.56 -17.65
CA ALA A 79 4.93 -40.72 -16.56
C ALA A 79 4.86 -39.55 -15.55
N ILE A 80 4.74 -38.31 -16.04
CA ILE A 80 4.53 -37.12 -15.20
C ILE A 80 3.27 -37.26 -14.34
N ARG A 81 2.14 -37.63 -14.96
CA ARG A 81 0.86 -37.80 -14.28
C ARG A 81 0.94 -38.86 -13.18
N ASP A 82 1.53 -40.01 -13.49
CA ASP A 82 1.66 -41.13 -12.56
C ASP A 82 2.55 -40.75 -11.36
N LEU A 83 3.68 -40.07 -11.63
CA LEU A 83 4.57 -39.60 -10.57
C LEU A 83 3.89 -38.57 -9.66
N LEU A 84 3.23 -37.55 -10.23
CA LEU A 84 2.53 -36.54 -9.42
C LEU A 84 1.43 -37.17 -8.56
N SER A 85 0.66 -38.11 -9.11
CA SER A 85 -0.43 -38.76 -8.37
C SER A 85 0.07 -39.55 -7.14
N ALA A 86 1.32 -40.02 -7.17
CA ALA A 86 1.96 -40.72 -6.05
C ALA A 86 2.59 -39.78 -5.00
N LEU A 87 2.75 -38.49 -5.30
CA LEU A 87 3.42 -37.51 -4.44
C LEU A 87 2.41 -36.82 -3.50
N PRO A 88 2.80 -36.52 -2.25
CA PRO A 88 1.94 -35.82 -1.30
C PRO A 88 1.74 -34.36 -1.71
N LEU A 89 0.61 -33.77 -1.28
CA LEU A 89 0.35 -32.34 -1.41
C LEU A 89 1.18 -31.54 -0.41
N LEU A 90 1.60 -30.35 -0.81
CA LEU A 90 2.24 -29.36 0.06
C LEU A 90 1.27 -28.23 0.38
N GLU A 91 0.82 -28.20 1.63
CA GLU A 91 -0.05 -27.16 2.16
C GLU A 91 0.72 -25.89 2.50
N ARG A 92 0.09 -24.72 2.31
CA ARG A 92 0.70 -23.42 2.66
C ARG A 92 1.01 -23.28 4.14
N SER A 93 0.20 -23.88 5.01
CA SER A 93 0.43 -23.90 6.46
C SER A 93 1.76 -24.56 6.83
N VAL A 94 2.20 -25.57 6.07
CA VAL A 94 3.47 -26.28 6.29
C VAL A 94 4.67 -25.35 6.01
N LEU A 95 4.57 -24.52 4.96
CA LEU A 95 5.60 -23.51 4.65
C LEU A 95 5.64 -22.40 5.71
N ARG A 96 4.48 -21.94 6.21
CA ARG A 96 4.44 -20.93 7.29
C ARG A 96 5.05 -21.42 8.58
N ALA A 97 4.78 -22.67 8.96
CA ALA A 97 5.31 -23.23 10.20
C ALA A 97 6.84 -23.43 10.17
N ARG A 98 7.42 -23.64 8.98
CA ARG A 98 8.85 -23.94 8.81
C ARG A 98 9.43 -23.30 7.54
N PRO A 99 9.47 -21.95 7.44
CA PRO A 99 9.79 -21.26 6.20
C PRO A 99 11.20 -21.58 5.67
N ASN A 100 12.18 -21.63 6.57
CA ASN A 100 13.57 -21.97 6.20
C ASN A 100 13.77 -23.46 5.88
N ALA A 101 12.87 -24.34 6.31
CA ALA A 101 13.01 -25.77 6.05
C ALA A 101 12.77 -26.10 4.56
N ALA A 102 12.12 -25.21 3.80
CA ALA A 102 11.91 -25.38 2.37
C ALA A 102 13.19 -25.11 1.54
N LEU A 103 14.23 -24.53 2.14
CA LEU A 103 15.45 -24.14 1.43
C LEU A 103 16.44 -25.30 1.32
N ASN A 104 17.01 -25.49 0.13
CA ASN A 104 18.03 -26.51 -0.16
C ASN A 104 19.47 -25.99 -0.08
N ILE A 105 19.63 -24.68 0.03
CA ILE A 105 20.92 -24.00 0.13
C ILE A 105 20.88 -23.04 1.32
N PRO A 106 22.04 -22.73 1.94
CA PRO A 106 22.06 -21.76 3.03
C PRO A 106 21.67 -20.35 2.55
N PRO A 107 21.08 -19.50 3.42
CA PRO A 107 20.68 -18.13 3.09
C PRO A 107 21.77 -17.31 2.37
N SER A 108 23.04 -17.50 2.73
CA SER A 108 24.19 -16.82 2.12
C SER A 108 24.44 -17.12 0.64
N ARG A 109 23.76 -18.12 0.06
CA ARG A 109 23.83 -18.45 -1.37
C ARG A 109 22.70 -17.81 -2.19
N PHE A 110 21.71 -17.19 -1.55
CA PHE A 110 20.68 -16.42 -2.23
C PHE A 110 21.18 -14.99 -2.48
N VAL A 111 20.66 -14.35 -3.53
CA VAL A 111 21.03 -12.96 -3.90
C VAL A 111 20.15 -11.96 -3.17
N HIS A 112 18.88 -12.30 -2.97
CA HIS A 112 17.90 -11.44 -2.33
C HIS A 112 17.03 -12.21 -1.36
N TYR A 113 16.65 -11.56 -0.26
CA TYR A 113 15.64 -12.07 0.66
C TYR A 113 14.31 -11.35 0.42
N TYR A 114 13.24 -12.14 0.36
CA TYR A 114 11.87 -11.66 0.23
C TYR A 114 10.94 -12.55 1.05
N GLU A 115 9.73 -12.05 1.26
CA GLU A 115 8.67 -12.71 2.01
C GLU A 115 7.32 -12.55 1.31
N SER A 116 6.40 -13.47 1.57
CA SER A 116 5.00 -13.32 1.16
C SER A 116 4.37 -12.11 1.84
N SER A 117 3.47 -11.40 1.15
CA SER A 117 2.84 -10.15 1.63
C SER A 117 1.90 -10.28 2.84
N GLY A 118 1.76 -11.47 3.44
CA GLY A 118 1.15 -11.62 4.77
C GLY A 118 -0.38 -11.60 4.84
N THR A 119 -1.10 -11.82 3.72
CA THR A 119 -2.59 -11.77 3.66
C THR A 119 -3.35 -12.59 4.74
N THR A 120 -2.72 -13.56 5.42
CA THR A 120 -3.40 -14.49 6.37
C THR A 120 -2.51 -15.02 7.52
N GLY A 121 -1.48 -14.30 7.98
CA GLY A 121 -0.64 -14.69 9.14
C GLY A 121 0.85 -14.46 8.92
N ASP A 122 1.69 -15.27 9.60
CA ASP A 122 3.15 -15.16 9.53
C ASP A 122 3.66 -15.26 8.08
N PRO A 123 4.58 -14.37 7.67
CA PRO A 123 5.12 -14.36 6.31
C PRO A 123 5.93 -15.63 6.01
N VAL A 124 5.82 -16.12 4.77
CA VAL A 124 6.64 -17.22 4.25
C VAL A 124 7.88 -16.64 3.57
N ALA A 125 9.06 -17.09 4.00
CA ALA A 125 10.32 -16.74 3.35
C ALA A 125 10.35 -17.23 1.89
N ALA A 126 10.73 -16.34 0.99
CA ALA A 126 10.80 -16.56 -0.45
C ALA A 126 12.09 -15.97 -1.06
N PRO A 127 13.28 -16.33 -0.55
CA PRO A 127 14.54 -15.80 -1.06
C PRO A 127 14.78 -16.21 -2.51
N LYS A 128 15.54 -15.39 -3.24
CA LYS A 128 15.77 -15.52 -4.69
C LYS A 128 17.23 -15.82 -5.00
N ALA A 129 17.44 -16.98 -5.60
CA ALA A 129 18.72 -17.40 -6.15
C ALA A 129 18.86 -16.87 -7.59
N VAL A 130 20.08 -16.93 -8.14
CA VAL A 130 20.38 -16.40 -9.49
C VAL A 130 19.56 -17.12 -10.56
N ASP A 131 19.42 -18.44 -10.45
CA ASP A 131 18.70 -19.29 -11.38
C ASP A 131 17.18 -19.00 -11.40
N ASP A 132 16.54 -18.90 -10.23
CA ASP A 132 15.13 -18.48 -10.07
C ASP A 132 14.90 -17.14 -10.78
N LEU A 133 15.73 -16.15 -10.45
CA LEU A 133 15.58 -14.80 -10.99
C LEU A 133 15.76 -14.79 -12.52
N VAL A 134 16.73 -15.50 -13.07
CA VAL A 134 16.98 -15.56 -14.52
C VAL A 134 15.82 -16.22 -15.25
N VAL A 135 15.39 -17.40 -14.80
CA VAL A 135 14.30 -18.16 -15.43
C VAL A 135 12.99 -17.39 -15.36
N ASN A 136 12.65 -16.85 -14.19
CA ASN A 136 11.41 -16.09 -14.02
C ASN A 136 11.42 -14.81 -14.87
N THR A 137 12.57 -14.15 -15.01
CA THR A 137 12.71 -12.98 -15.88
C THR A 137 12.48 -13.33 -17.34
N MET A 138 13.06 -14.43 -17.82
CA MET A 138 12.87 -14.87 -19.22
C MET A 138 11.43 -15.28 -19.50
N ASN A 139 10.77 -16.00 -18.59
CA ASN A 139 9.36 -16.37 -18.75
C ASN A 139 8.45 -15.16 -18.97
N ILE A 140 8.67 -14.09 -18.19
CA ILE A 140 7.89 -12.86 -18.31
C ILE A 140 8.33 -12.07 -19.55
N GLY A 141 9.65 -11.90 -19.74
CA GLY A 141 10.24 -11.12 -20.82
C GLY A 141 9.87 -11.62 -22.21
N GLU A 142 9.94 -12.92 -22.47
CA GLU A 142 9.59 -13.49 -23.79
C GLU A 142 8.11 -13.27 -24.16
N MET A 143 7.24 -13.08 -23.18
CA MET A 143 5.83 -12.77 -23.41
C MET A 143 5.60 -11.26 -23.54
N TRP A 144 6.19 -10.45 -22.64
CA TRP A 144 6.06 -8.99 -22.67
C TRP A 144 6.76 -8.35 -23.87
N GLY A 145 7.87 -8.92 -24.35
CA GLY A 145 8.57 -8.47 -25.56
C GLY A 145 7.75 -8.60 -26.86
N ARG A 146 6.56 -9.22 -26.80
CA ARG A 146 5.61 -9.25 -27.92
C ARG A 146 4.80 -7.96 -28.06
N PHE A 147 4.79 -7.11 -27.03
CA PHE A 147 4.03 -5.86 -27.03
C PHE A 147 4.74 -4.66 -26.36
N LEU A 148 5.89 -4.88 -25.71
CA LEU A 148 6.80 -3.84 -25.25
C LEU A 148 8.01 -3.77 -26.18
N VAL A 149 8.54 -2.56 -26.37
CA VAL A 149 9.72 -2.29 -27.20
C VAL A 149 10.73 -1.43 -26.43
N PRO A 150 12.04 -1.47 -26.76
CA PRO A 150 13.05 -0.67 -26.06
C PRO A 150 12.82 0.84 -25.98
N GLY A 151 11.94 1.39 -26.84
CA GLY A 151 11.54 2.80 -26.80
C GLY A 151 10.44 3.13 -25.77
N ASP A 152 9.84 2.13 -25.12
CA ASP A 152 8.90 2.35 -24.02
C ASP A 152 9.64 2.84 -22.75
N VAL A 153 8.93 3.58 -21.90
CA VAL A 153 9.39 4.05 -20.59
C VAL A 153 8.34 3.67 -19.54
N ALA A 154 8.75 2.86 -18.57
CA ALA A 154 7.84 2.27 -17.60
C ALA A 154 7.96 2.90 -16.21
N LEU A 155 6.82 3.23 -15.61
CA LEU A 155 6.70 3.48 -14.17
C LEU A 155 6.44 2.15 -13.47
N ILE A 156 7.33 1.74 -12.56
CA ILE A 156 7.02 0.67 -11.59
C ILE A 156 6.58 1.34 -10.29
N LEU A 157 5.32 1.13 -9.92
CA LEU A 157 4.73 1.65 -8.69
C LEU A 157 4.11 0.50 -7.87
N ILE A 158 4.99 -0.25 -7.22
CA ILE A 158 4.66 -1.39 -6.36
C ILE A 158 5.36 -1.19 -5.01
N ASN A 159 4.59 -0.86 -3.98
CA ASN A 159 5.10 -0.55 -2.65
C ASN A 159 5.48 -1.77 -1.80
N GLY A 160 5.97 -2.85 -2.38
CA GLY A 160 6.32 -4.07 -1.62
C GLY A 160 7.80 -4.10 -1.26
N PRO A 161 8.25 -3.58 -0.10
CA PRO A 161 9.66 -3.65 0.27
C PRO A 161 10.12 -5.09 0.51
N PHE A 162 9.21 -5.96 0.93
CA PHE A 162 9.48 -7.37 1.24
C PHE A 162 9.08 -8.34 0.12
N ALA A 163 8.29 -7.89 -0.86
CA ALA A 163 7.83 -8.75 -1.95
C ALA A 163 8.77 -8.65 -3.16
N PRO A 164 9.00 -9.76 -3.89
CA PRO A 164 9.95 -9.77 -5.01
C PRO A 164 9.46 -9.03 -6.25
N ALA A 165 8.15 -8.75 -6.34
CA ALA A 165 7.49 -8.24 -7.54
C ALA A 165 8.17 -7.01 -8.16
N GLY A 166 8.33 -5.92 -7.40
CA GLY A 166 8.91 -4.67 -7.93
C GLY A 166 10.30 -4.87 -8.54
N TYR A 167 11.17 -5.64 -7.85
CA TYR A 167 12.50 -5.97 -8.35
C TYR A 167 12.46 -6.94 -9.54
N GLN A 168 11.55 -7.92 -9.51
CA GLN A 168 11.39 -8.87 -10.61
C GLN A 168 11.00 -8.17 -11.92
N PHE A 169 10.08 -7.21 -11.90
CA PHE A 169 9.66 -6.49 -13.10
C PHE A 169 10.71 -5.50 -13.58
N GLU A 170 11.47 -4.88 -12.67
CA GLU A 170 12.66 -4.11 -13.05
C GLU A 170 13.63 -4.96 -13.88
N LYS A 171 13.88 -6.22 -13.47
CA LYS A 171 14.72 -7.16 -14.25
C LYS A 171 14.12 -7.56 -15.60
N VAL A 172 12.81 -7.70 -15.70
CA VAL A 172 12.12 -7.95 -16.98
C VAL A 172 12.27 -6.76 -17.93
N LEU A 173 12.12 -5.54 -17.44
CA LEU A 173 12.26 -4.36 -18.27
C LEU A 173 13.72 -4.14 -18.69
N GLU A 174 14.69 -4.39 -17.80
CA GLU A 174 16.11 -4.45 -18.16
C GLU A 174 16.40 -5.53 -19.23
N TYR A 175 15.77 -6.70 -19.13
CA TYR A 175 15.91 -7.78 -20.12
C TYR A 175 15.41 -7.34 -21.51
N LEU A 176 14.34 -6.57 -21.55
CA LEU A 176 13.73 -6.04 -22.78
C LEU A 176 14.39 -4.76 -23.29
N GLY A 177 15.32 -4.17 -22.56
CA GLY A 177 15.91 -2.86 -22.88
C GLY A 177 14.94 -1.69 -22.71
N VAL A 178 13.89 -1.86 -21.91
CA VAL A 178 12.90 -0.83 -21.58
C VAL A 178 13.38 -0.04 -20.37
N MET A 179 13.43 1.29 -20.48
CA MET A 179 13.75 2.14 -19.34
C MET A 179 12.65 1.99 -18.27
N SER A 180 13.04 1.83 -17.01
CA SER A 180 12.09 1.79 -15.91
C SER A 180 12.45 2.79 -14.81
N ALA A 181 11.44 3.47 -14.28
CA ALA A 181 11.51 4.29 -13.08
C ALA A 181 10.76 3.57 -11.97
N ARG A 182 11.48 2.95 -11.05
CA ARG A 182 10.91 2.34 -9.86
C ARG A 182 10.79 3.39 -8.76
N LEU A 183 9.57 3.83 -8.51
CA LEU A 183 9.28 4.88 -7.53
C LEU A 183 8.53 4.32 -6.33
N TRP A 184 8.49 5.12 -5.27
CA TRP A 184 7.81 4.82 -4.03
C TRP A 184 7.04 6.06 -3.58
N THR A 185 5.87 5.83 -2.98
CA THR A 185 5.08 6.83 -2.23
C THR A 185 4.73 6.20 -0.89
N ASP A 186 4.43 6.94 0.14
CA ASP A 186 4.03 6.33 1.40
C ASP A 186 2.53 5.95 1.36
N ASN A 187 2.14 4.90 2.09
CA ASN A 187 0.75 4.41 2.10
C ASN A 187 -0.17 5.22 3.06
N VAL A 188 0.34 6.29 3.68
CA VAL A 188 -0.37 7.03 4.74
C VAL A 188 -0.84 8.39 4.22
N THR A 189 0.10 9.21 3.75
CA THR A 189 -0.14 10.52 3.13
C THR A 189 -0.47 10.39 1.65
N GLY A 190 0.14 9.41 0.96
CA GLY A 190 -0.12 9.17 -0.45
C GLY A 190 0.20 10.38 -1.32
N ASP A 191 1.29 11.10 -1.05
CA ASP A 191 1.71 12.21 -1.92
C ASP A 191 2.26 11.66 -3.26
N TYR A 192 1.55 11.94 -4.35
CA TYR A 192 1.95 11.57 -5.72
C TYR A 192 2.55 12.75 -6.49
N GLY A 193 2.64 13.97 -5.94
CA GLY A 193 3.07 15.16 -6.68
C GLY A 193 4.43 14.99 -7.35
N ARG A 194 5.42 14.46 -6.60
CA ARG A 194 6.75 14.15 -7.17
C ARG A 194 6.71 13.03 -8.20
N ILE A 195 5.87 12.01 -8.00
CA ILE A 195 5.73 10.89 -8.95
C ILE A 195 5.15 11.41 -10.26
N LEU A 196 4.09 12.20 -10.20
CA LEU A 196 3.44 12.82 -11.36
C LEU A 196 4.41 13.72 -12.13
N ALA A 197 5.23 14.51 -11.43
CA ALA A 197 6.28 15.31 -12.05
C ALA A 197 7.30 14.45 -12.79
N ILE A 198 7.80 13.36 -12.17
CA ILE A 198 8.76 12.45 -12.81
C ILE A 198 8.14 11.73 -14.01
N VAL A 199 6.92 11.22 -13.89
CA VAL A 199 6.19 10.55 -14.98
C VAL A 199 6.09 11.45 -16.20
N ARG A 200 5.87 12.75 -15.99
CA ARG A 200 5.81 13.76 -17.04
C ARG A 200 7.20 14.04 -17.64
N GLU A 201 8.21 14.22 -16.80
CA GLU A 201 9.60 14.51 -17.18
C GLU A 201 10.20 13.41 -18.07
N ILE A 202 9.96 12.14 -17.72
CA ILE A 202 10.51 10.98 -18.45
C ILE A 202 9.54 10.44 -19.51
N GLU A 203 8.38 11.08 -19.68
CA GLU A 203 7.31 10.67 -20.60
C GLU A 203 6.92 9.18 -20.44
N ALA A 204 6.75 8.71 -19.19
CA ALA A 204 6.44 7.31 -18.93
C ALA A 204 5.10 6.90 -19.59
N ASN A 205 5.16 5.87 -20.44
CA ASN A 205 4.04 5.39 -21.25
C ASN A 205 3.54 3.99 -20.85
N VAL A 206 4.23 3.30 -19.92
CA VAL A 206 3.80 2.00 -19.37
C VAL A 206 3.67 2.11 -17.85
N TYR A 207 2.55 1.68 -17.30
CA TYR A 207 2.36 1.54 -15.86
C TYR A 207 2.54 0.08 -15.45
N VAL A 208 3.31 -0.18 -14.39
CA VAL A 208 3.51 -1.51 -13.80
C VAL A 208 3.19 -1.42 -12.31
N GLY A 209 2.06 -1.96 -11.89
CA GLY A 209 1.59 -1.79 -10.50
C GLY A 209 0.26 -2.45 -10.19
N THR A 210 -0.36 -2.07 -9.08
CA THR A 210 -1.69 -2.58 -8.68
C THR A 210 -2.79 -1.66 -9.20
N ALA A 211 -3.99 -2.19 -9.41
CA ALA A 211 -5.13 -1.38 -9.82
C ALA A 211 -5.48 -0.33 -8.76
N SER A 212 -5.47 -0.70 -7.48
CA SER A 212 -5.74 0.23 -6.38
C SER A 212 -4.75 1.40 -6.36
N ARG A 213 -3.47 1.14 -6.64
CA ARG A 213 -2.43 2.17 -6.65
C ARG A 213 -2.56 3.14 -7.83
N LEU A 214 -2.94 2.64 -9.00
CA LEU A 214 -3.26 3.50 -10.14
C LEU A 214 -4.43 4.43 -9.81
N LEU A 215 -5.48 3.89 -9.19
CA LEU A 215 -6.67 4.66 -8.79
C LEU A 215 -6.34 5.73 -7.73
N GLU A 216 -5.50 5.43 -6.74
CA GLU A 216 -5.02 6.43 -5.76
C GLU A 216 -4.26 7.57 -6.45
N MET A 217 -3.34 7.25 -7.36
CA MET A 217 -2.57 8.27 -8.10
C MET A 217 -3.49 9.12 -8.99
N THR A 218 -4.48 8.51 -9.63
CA THR A 218 -5.50 9.23 -10.40
C THR A 218 -6.34 10.14 -9.52
N GLN A 219 -6.79 9.64 -8.36
CA GLN A 219 -7.56 10.43 -7.40
C GLN A 219 -6.75 11.62 -6.88
N PHE A 220 -5.51 11.40 -6.46
CA PHE A 220 -4.61 12.47 -6.02
C PHE A 220 -4.45 13.55 -7.09
N ALA A 221 -4.27 13.15 -8.36
CA ALA A 221 -4.12 14.10 -9.45
C ALA A 221 -5.38 14.96 -9.61
N LEU A 222 -6.57 14.36 -9.53
CA LEU A 222 -7.84 15.08 -9.62
C LEU A 222 -8.05 16.05 -8.45
N ASP A 223 -7.78 15.60 -7.22
CA ASP A 223 -7.96 16.39 -5.99
C ASP A 223 -7.04 17.62 -5.94
N HIS A 224 -5.84 17.51 -6.55
CA HIS A 224 -4.83 18.58 -6.57
C HIS A 224 -4.80 19.35 -7.89
N ALA A 225 -5.77 19.14 -8.79
CA ALA A 225 -5.81 19.73 -10.12
C ALA A 225 -4.52 19.49 -10.96
N GLU A 226 -3.84 18.38 -10.72
CA GLU A 226 -2.71 17.90 -11.51
C GLU A 226 -3.22 17.10 -12.72
N PRO A 227 -2.50 17.12 -13.86
CA PRO A 227 -2.87 16.29 -15.00
C PRO A 227 -2.79 14.80 -14.66
N VAL A 228 -3.89 14.08 -14.85
CA VAL A 228 -3.94 12.61 -14.72
C VAL A 228 -2.93 11.99 -15.71
N PRO A 229 -2.03 11.11 -15.26
CA PRO A 229 -1.01 10.54 -16.13
C PRO A 229 -1.65 9.64 -17.18
N ARG A 230 -1.10 9.70 -18.40
CA ARG A 230 -1.57 8.89 -19.53
C ARG A 230 -0.53 7.83 -19.85
N PHE A 231 -0.94 6.58 -19.76
CA PHE A 231 -0.14 5.44 -20.18
C PHE A 231 -0.74 4.83 -21.45
N ALA A 232 0.09 4.31 -22.34
CA ALA A 232 -0.37 3.46 -23.43
C ALA A 232 -0.84 2.09 -22.90
N ARG A 233 -0.17 1.57 -21.87
CA ARG A 233 -0.45 0.25 -21.29
C ARG A 233 -0.42 0.25 -19.77
N LEU A 234 -1.36 -0.46 -19.16
CA LEU A 234 -1.40 -0.75 -17.73
C LEU A 234 -1.11 -2.24 -17.53
N LEU A 235 -0.01 -2.56 -16.83
CA LEU A 235 0.39 -3.91 -16.46
C LEU A 235 0.07 -4.12 -14.98
N LEU A 236 -1.09 -4.73 -14.75
CA LEU A 236 -1.74 -4.85 -13.44
C LEU A 236 -1.48 -6.20 -12.80
N MET A 237 -1.23 -6.22 -11.49
CA MET A 237 -0.87 -7.43 -10.73
C MET A 237 -1.09 -7.29 -9.22
N ALA A 238 -0.77 -8.36 -8.48
CA ALA A 238 -0.81 -8.49 -7.03
C ALA A 238 -2.18 -8.30 -6.36
N GLU A 239 -3.17 -7.86 -7.12
CA GLU A 239 -4.58 -7.78 -6.73
C GLU A 239 -5.42 -8.47 -7.80
N GLN A 240 -6.50 -9.12 -7.36
CA GLN A 240 -7.47 -9.66 -8.29
C GLN A 240 -8.09 -8.50 -9.07
N THR A 241 -7.89 -8.50 -10.40
CA THR A 241 -8.40 -7.45 -11.29
C THR A 241 -9.35 -8.10 -12.28
N GLY A 242 -10.65 -8.03 -11.98
CA GLY A 242 -11.70 -8.64 -12.79
C GLY A 242 -11.95 -7.89 -14.11
N PRO A 243 -12.76 -8.48 -15.01
CA PRO A 243 -13.08 -7.86 -16.30
C PRO A 243 -13.80 -6.51 -16.18
N HIS A 244 -14.55 -6.29 -15.10
CA HIS A 244 -15.25 -5.03 -14.84
C HIS A 244 -14.28 -3.90 -14.48
N LEU A 245 -13.37 -4.16 -13.52
CA LEU A 245 -12.33 -3.21 -13.15
C LEU A 245 -11.36 -2.95 -14.31
N LEU A 246 -10.96 -3.97 -15.08
CA LEU A 246 -10.12 -3.77 -16.26
C LEU A 246 -10.76 -2.78 -17.24
N ARG A 247 -12.00 -3.04 -17.67
CA ARG A 247 -12.72 -2.15 -18.59
C ARG A 247 -12.84 -0.75 -18.02
N HIS A 248 -13.18 -0.64 -16.74
CA HIS A 248 -13.29 0.64 -16.05
C HIS A 248 -11.97 1.43 -16.12
N LEU A 249 -10.84 0.78 -15.88
CA LEU A 249 -9.53 1.42 -15.97
C LEU A 249 -9.20 1.86 -17.41
N GLU A 250 -9.53 1.04 -18.42
CA GLU A 250 -9.36 1.41 -19.83
C GLU A 250 -10.20 2.65 -20.20
N GLU A 251 -11.45 2.72 -19.73
CA GLU A 251 -12.33 3.87 -19.92
C GLU A 251 -11.86 5.11 -19.13
N LEU A 252 -11.28 4.89 -17.94
CA LEU A 252 -10.77 5.94 -17.07
C LEU A 252 -9.52 6.60 -17.65
N THR A 253 -8.58 5.81 -18.15
CA THR A 253 -7.25 6.29 -18.54
C THR A 253 -7.03 6.38 -20.05
N GLY A 254 -7.90 5.73 -20.84
CA GLY A 254 -7.69 5.57 -22.29
C GLY A 254 -6.56 4.59 -22.65
N SER A 255 -6.12 3.78 -21.70
CA SER A 255 -5.02 2.82 -21.86
C SER A 255 -5.52 1.43 -22.24
N VAL A 256 -4.62 0.56 -22.71
CA VAL A 256 -4.87 -0.89 -22.76
C VAL A 256 -4.52 -1.49 -21.39
N ALA A 257 -5.48 -2.11 -20.71
CA ALA A 257 -5.28 -2.68 -19.37
C ALA A 257 -5.13 -4.20 -19.41
N LEU A 258 -4.03 -4.71 -18.86
CA LEU A 258 -3.71 -6.13 -18.85
C LEU A 258 -3.45 -6.61 -17.43
N VAL A 259 -4.05 -7.74 -17.04
CA VAL A 259 -3.52 -8.50 -15.90
C VAL A 259 -2.23 -9.14 -16.38
N CYS A 260 -1.10 -8.58 -16.00
CA CYS A 260 0.15 -8.82 -16.71
C CYS A 260 0.81 -10.15 -16.38
N SER A 261 0.56 -10.66 -15.17
CA SER A 261 1.09 -11.91 -14.66
C SER A 261 0.28 -12.41 -13.47
N TYR A 262 0.37 -13.71 -13.22
CA TYR A 262 -0.16 -14.36 -12.03
C TYR A 262 0.94 -15.20 -11.39
N GLY A 263 1.05 -15.11 -10.07
CA GLY A 263 2.06 -15.81 -9.29
C GLY A 263 2.07 -15.37 -7.83
N SER A 264 3.00 -15.92 -7.06
CA SER A 264 3.19 -15.61 -5.65
C SER A 264 4.68 -15.46 -5.35
N SER A 265 5.02 -14.99 -4.15
CA SER A 265 6.43 -14.92 -3.73
C SER A 265 7.03 -16.34 -3.67
N GLU A 266 6.22 -17.28 -3.22
CA GLU A 266 6.52 -18.70 -3.08
C GLU A 266 6.74 -19.38 -4.44
N THR A 267 5.95 -19.06 -5.46
CA THR A 267 6.02 -19.79 -6.75
C THR A 267 6.86 -19.09 -7.80
N GLY A 268 7.04 -17.78 -7.72
CA GLY A 268 7.37 -16.99 -8.90
C GLY A 268 6.16 -16.85 -9.81
N THR A 269 6.38 -16.46 -11.08
CA THR A 269 5.31 -16.17 -12.03
C THR A 269 4.85 -17.43 -12.76
N VAL A 270 3.65 -17.90 -12.43
CA VAL A 270 3.04 -19.13 -12.98
C VAL A 270 2.39 -18.87 -14.34
N ALA A 271 1.80 -17.68 -14.55
CA ALA A 271 1.19 -17.31 -15.82
C ALA A 271 1.54 -15.87 -16.22
N VAL A 272 1.63 -15.62 -17.53
CA VAL A 272 2.02 -14.31 -18.08
C VAL A 272 1.09 -13.92 -19.22
N THR A 273 0.71 -12.65 -19.31
CA THR A 273 -0.15 -12.16 -20.38
C THR A 273 0.55 -12.18 -21.74
N CYS A 274 -0.19 -12.50 -22.80
CA CYS A 274 0.20 -12.15 -24.17
C CYS A 274 -0.36 -10.78 -24.58
N GLU A 275 -0.07 -10.35 -25.81
CA GLU A 275 -0.55 -9.11 -26.43
C GLU A 275 -2.08 -9.05 -26.62
N ARG A 276 -2.78 -10.16 -26.39
CA ARG A 276 -4.25 -10.25 -26.43
C ARG A 276 -4.90 -10.20 -25.04
N GLY A 277 -4.13 -9.93 -23.98
CA GLY A 277 -4.65 -9.87 -22.60
C GLY A 277 -5.06 -11.21 -22.01
N ARG A 278 -4.47 -12.32 -22.50
CA ARG A 278 -4.74 -13.67 -22.01
C ARG A 278 -3.52 -14.17 -21.24
N LEU A 279 -3.71 -14.62 -20.00
CA LEU A 279 -2.66 -15.21 -19.16
C LEU A 279 -2.36 -16.64 -19.60
N HIS A 280 -1.15 -16.89 -20.08
CA HIS A 280 -0.68 -18.23 -20.45
C HIS A 280 0.13 -18.87 -19.33
N LEU A 281 -0.24 -20.08 -18.93
CA LEU A 281 0.53 -20.90 -17.98
C LEU A 281 1.91 -21.19 -18.55
N GLN A 282 2.97 -20.87 -17.80
CA GLN A 282 4.37 -21.06 -18.19
C GLN A 282 4.77 -22.54 -18.05
N SER A 283 4.27 -23.38 -18.94
CA SER A 283 4.29 -24.85 -18.81
C SER A 283 5.71 -25.44 -18.81
N GLN A 284 6.69 -24.72 -19.35
CA GLN A 284 8.11 -25.05 -19.27
C GLN A 284 8.72 -24.96 -17.86
N SER A 285 8.07 -24.22 -16.96
CA SER A 285 8.53 -23.93 -15.59
C SER A 285 7.60 -24.45 -14.51
N TYR A 286 6.37 -24.83 -14.85
CA TYR A 286 5.39 -25.31 -13.90
C TYR A 286 4.62 -26.50 -14.47
N LEU A 287 4.39 -27.50 -13.63
CA LEU A 287 3.31 -28.45 -13.80
C LEU A 287 2.14 -27.96 -12.96
N ALA A 288 0.99 -27.78 -13.60
CA ALA A 288 -0.20 -27.25 -12.96
C ALA A 288 -1.31 -28.30 -12.97
N GLU A 289 -1.89 -28.51 -11.79
CA GLU A 289 -3.02 -29.39 -11.56
C GLU A 289 -4.21 -28.55 -11.06
N ILE A 290 -5.43 -29.03 -11.30
CA ILE A 290 -6.67 -28.47 -10.79
C ILE A 290 -7.24 -29.43 -9.76
N GLY A 291 -7.52 -28.91 -8.56
CA GLY A 291 -8.20 -29.63 -7.48
C GLY A 291 -9.64 -29.17 -7.32
N ASP A 292 -10.57 -30.11 -7.24
CA ASP A 292 -11.97 -29.89 -6.87
C ASP A 292 -12.51 -31.09 -6.06
N ASP A 293 -13.82 -31.15 -5.85
CA ASP A 293 -14.50 -32.23 -5.11
C ASP A 293 -14.31 -33.62 -5.74
N SER A 294 -13.97 -33.70 -7.03
CA SER A 294 -13.71 -34.96 -7.75
C SER A 294 -12.26 -35.45 -7.60
N GLY A 295 -11.37 -34.61 -7.08
CA GLY A 295 -9.96 -34.90 -6.89
C GLY A 295 -9.04 -33.90 -7.59
N ILE A 296 -7.77 -34.28 -7.75
CA ILE A 296 -6.73 -33.43 -8.35
C ILE A 296 -6.27 -34.06 -9.66
N ARG A 297 -6.25 -33.25 -10.72
CA ARG A 297 -5.91 -33.68 -12.08
C ARG A 297 -4.97 -32.70 -12.77
N LEU A 298 -4.07 -33.22 -13.59
CA LEU A 298 -3.15 -32.39 -14.39
C LEU A 298 -3.91 -31.66 -15.49
N ILE A 299 -3.59 -30.38 -15.71
CA ILE A 299 -4.16 -29.59 -16.81
C ILE A 299 -3.74 -30.20 -18.15
N ASP A 300 -4.73 -30.49 -18.99
CA ASP A 300 -4.54 -31.16 -20.28
C ASP A 300 -4.75 -30.26 -21.50
N GLY A 301 -5.11 -29.01 -21.28
CA GLY A 301 -5.46 -28.00 -22.29
C GLY A 301 -6.96 -27.84 -22.53
N GLY A 302 -7.80 -28.72 -21.97
CA GLY A 302 -9.25 -28.60 -21.97
C GLY A 302 -9.77 -27.54 -20.98
N PRO A 303 -11.06 -27.18 -21.07
CA PRO A 303 -11.68 -26.30 -20.09
C PRO A 303 -11.74 -26.99 -18.73
N ASP A 304 -11.32 -26.28 -17.69
CA ASP A 304 -11.25 -26.82 -16.35
C ASP A 304 -11.38 -25.72 -15.29
N ARG A 305 -11.78 -26.04 -14.07
CA ARG A 305 -11.94 -25.07 -12.98
C ARG A 305 -11.77 -25.71 -11.61
N GLY A 306 -11.05 -25.04 -10.72
CA GLY A 306 -10.86 -25.47 -9.33
C GLY A 306 -9.71 -24.73 -8.66
N GLU A 307 -9.22 -25.27 -7.55
CA GLU A 307 -8.02 -24.79 -6.89
C GLU A 307 -6.77 -25.12 -7.72
N LEU A 308 -5.90 -24.13 -7.92
CA LEU A 308 -4.63 -24.35 -8.58
C LEU A 308 -3.62 -25.01 -7.64
N VAL A 309 -3.07 -26.14 -8.08
CA VAL A 309 -1.94 -26.83 -7.44
C VAL A 309 -0.75 -26.79 -8.40
N VAL A 310 0.42 -26.41 -7.90
CA VAL A 310 1.61 -26.20 -8.75
C VAL A 310 2.82 -26.99 -8.27
N THR A 311 3.56 -27.55 -9.22
CA THR A 311 4.92 -28.05 -9.02
C THR A 311 5.90 -27.17 -9.80
N THR A 312 6.88 -26.59 -9.10
CA THR A 312 7.87 -25.65 -9.68
C THR A 312 9.04 -26.42 -10.27
N LEU A 313 9.27 -26.29 -11.58
CA LEU A 313 10.30 -27.06 -12.29
C LEU A 313 11.68 -26.37 -12.33
N ASP A 314 11.75 -25.08 -12.00
CA ASP A 314 12.95 -24.24 -12.14
C ASP A 314 13.36 -23.55 -10.82
N LEU A 315 12.91 -24.07 -9.67
CA LEU A 315 13.25 -23.55 -8.33
C LEU A 315 14.06 -24.57 -7.50
N PRO A 316 15.25 -25.02 -7.93
CA PRO A 316 15.98 -26.08 -7.25
C PRO A 316 16.42 -25.71 -5.83
N SER A 317 16.59 -24.41 -5.56
CA SER A 317 16.97 -23.87 -4.26
C SER A 317 15.83 -23.87 -3.23
N ARG A 318 14.56 -23.94 -3.69
CA ARG A 318 13.36 -24.01 -2.85
C ARG A 318 12.23 -24.70 -3.63
N PRO A 319 12.34 -26.01 -3.91
CA PRO A 319 11.41 -26.70 -4.78
C PRO A 319 10.06 -26.88 -4.09
N LEU A 320 8.99 -26.53 -4.80
CA LEU A 320 7.62 -26.76 -4.38
C LEU A 320 7.03 -27.89 -5.23
N VAL A 321 6.66 -28.99 -4.58
CA VAL A 321 6.04 -30.15 -5.21
C VAL A 321 4.58 -30.22 -4.78
N ARG A 322 3.67 -30.20 -5.75
CA ARG A 322 2.21 -30.21 -5.57
C ARG A 322 1.74 -29.23 -4.50
N TYR A 323 2.21 -27.99 -4.61
CA TYR A 323 1.89 -26.91 -3.70
C TYR A 323 0.49 -26.36 -3.97
N ARG A 324 -0.36 -26.40 -2.95
CA ARG A 324 -1.71 -25.84 -2.97
C ARG A 324 -1.64 -24.33 -2.80
N THR A 325 -2.05 -23.61 -3.84
CA THR A 325 -1.98 -22.14 -3.85
C THR A 325 -3.10 -21.51 -3.02
N GLY A 326 -4.24 -22.21 -2.85
CA GLY A 326 -5.49 -21.67 -2.32
C GLY A 326 -6.21 -20.70 -3.27
N ASP A 327 -5.67 -20.49 -4.48
CA ASP A 327 -6.26 -19.62 -5.48
C ASP A 327 -7.13 -20.44 -6.44
N LEU A 328 -8.35 -19.96 -6.70
CA LEU A 328 -9.27 -20.57 -7.65
C LEU A 328 -8.98 -20.02 -9.05
N VAL A 329 -8.93 -20.93 -10.02
CA VAL A 329 -8.67 -20.59 -11.42
C VAL A 329 -9.61 -21.31 -12.36
N GLU A 330 -9.72 -20.79 -13.58
CA GLU A 330 -10.40 -21.40 -14.71
C GLU A 330 -9.42 -21.50 -15.88
N ILE A 331 -9.29 -22.71 -16.44
CA ILE A 331 -8.64 -22.96 -17.73
C ILE A 331 -9.69 -22.84 -18.80
N THR A 332 -9.47 -21.98 -19.79
CA THR A 332 -10.54 -21.63 -20.73
C THR A 332 -10.77 -22.70 -21.80
N GLY A 333 -9.83 -23.60 -22.04
CA GLY A 333 -9.88 -24.61 -23.12
C GLY A 333 -9.70 -24.05 -24.54
N GLU A 334 -9.94 -22.75 -24.74
CA GLU A 334 -9.82 -22.08 -26.03
C GLU A 334 -8.37 -21.79 -26.42
N ARG A 335 -8.02 -22.08 -27.69
CA ARG A 335 -6.73 -21.64 -28.26
C ARG A 335 -6.70 -20.12 -28.39
N CYS A 336 -5.62 -19.53 -27.89
CA CYS A 336 -5.43 -18.08 -27.96
C CYS A 336 -5.02 -17.63 -29.37
N ARG A 337 -5.57 -16.52 -29.84
CA ARG A 337 -5.23 -15.91 -31.15
C ARG A 337 -3.83 -15.28 -31.20
N CYS A 338 -3.09 -15.28 -30.09
CA CYS A 338 -1.67 -14.93 -30.07
C CYS A 338 -0.79 -16.03 -30.71
N GLY A 339 -1.32 -17.24 -30.93
CA GLY A 339 -0.59 -18.36 -31.52
C GLY A 339 0.23 -19.18 -30.52
N SER A 340 0.26 -18.82 -29.22
CA SER A 340 0.83 -19.69 -28.20
C SER A 340 -0.06 -20.91 -27.96
N ALA A 341 0.56 -22.09 -27.95
CA ALA A 341 -0.11 -23.36 -27.61
C ALA A 341 -0.31 -23.56 -26.10
N GLN A 342 0.26 -22.70 -25.25
CA GLN A 342 0.19 -22.84 -23.80
C GLN A 342 -1.24 -22.60 -23.29
N PRO A 343 -1.73 -23.37 -22.30
CA PRO A 343 -3.07 -23.19 -21.74
C PRO A 343 -3.28 -21.78 -21.21
N VAL A 344 -4.50 -21.28 -21.37
CA VAL A 344 -4.90 -19.97 -20.85
C VAL A 344 -5.63 -20.14 -19.54
N VAL A 345 -5.22 -19.35 -18.54
CA VAL A 345 -5.80 -19.34 -17.19
C VAL A 345 -6.48 -18.00 -16.91
N ARG A 346 -7.58 -18.02 -16.16
CA ARG A 346 -8.23 -16.87 -15.53
C ARG A 346 -8.22 -17.06 -14.03
N THR A 347 -7.81 -16.04 -13.30
CA THR A 347 -7.89 -16.05 -11.83
C THR A 347 -9.31 -15.72 -11.42
N LEU A 348 -9.87 -16.49 -10.47
CA LEU A 348 -11.22 -16.30 -9.94
C LEU A 348 -11.21 -15.72 -8.51
N GLY A 349 -10.03 -15.43 -7.97
CA GLY A 349 -9.82 -15.04 -6.59
C GLY A 349 -9.60 -16.25 -5.69
N ARG A 350 -9.87 -16.08 -4.40
CA ARG A 350 -9.70 -17.13 -3.38
C ARG A 350 -11.05 -17.53 -2.80
N GLU A 351 -11.16 -18.79 -2.41
CA GLU A 351 -12.37 -19.26 -1.74
C GLU A 351 -12.57 -18.55 -0.39
N GLN A 352 -11.49 -18.30 0.36
CA GLN A 352 -11.55 -17.56 1.62
C GLN A 352 -11.92 -16.06 1.47
N ASP A 353 -11.82 -15.51 0.26
CA ASP A 353 -12.18 -14.11 0.01
C ASP A 353 -13.68 -13.94 -0.24
N VAL A 354 -14.45 -15.03 -0.29
CA VAL A 354 -15.91 -14.97 -0.21
C VAL A 354 -16.29 -14.49 1.19
N PHE A 355 -17.14 -13.46 1.27
CA PHE A 355 -17.76 -13.10 2.53
C PHE A 355 -19.24 -13.47 2.51
N ALA A 356 -19.69 -14.04 3.62
CA ALA A 356 -21.03 -14.55 3.78
C ALA A 356 -21.84 -13.56 4.63
N LEU A 357 -23.05 -13.28 4.17
CA LEU A 357 -24.00 -12.38 4.81
C LEU A 357 -25.33 -13.13 5.03
N GLY A 358 -25.32 -14.13 5.91
CA GLY A 358 -26.39 -15.13 5.97
C GLY A 358 -26.23 -16.10 4.79
N ASP A 359 -27.29 -16.32 4.01
CA ASP A 359 -27.23 -17.20 2.84
C ASP A 359 -26.57 -16.54 1.60
N LEU A 360 -26.39 -15.22 1.63
CA LEU A 360 -25.75 -14.47 0.56
C LEU A 360 -24.23 -14.65 0.60
N HIS A 361 -23.65 -15.13 -0.49
CA HIS A 361 -22.21 -15.25 -0.68
C HIS A 361 -21.75 -14.23 -1.71
N VAL A 362 -20.91 -13.29 -1.31
CA VAL A 362 -20.47 -12.18 -2.16
C VAL A 362 -18.99 -12.32 -2.49
N ARG A 363 -18.65 -12.23 -3.79
CA ARG A 363 -17.29 -12.12 -4.30
C ARG A 363 -17.01 -10.70 -4.76
N GLN A 364 -15.72 -10.38 -4.88
CA GLN A 364 -15.25 -9.12 -5.48
C GLN A 364 -15.93 -8.82 -6.81
N GLY A 365 -15.93 -9.79 -7.72
CA GLY A 365 -16.50 -9.62 -9.05
C GLY A 365 -17.99 -9.28 -9.05
N ASP A 366 -18.75 -9.74 -8.05
CA ASP A 366 -20.19 -9.46 -7.94
C ASP A 366 -20.43 -7.98 -7.61
N VAL A 367 -19.63 -7.42 -6.69
CA VAL A 367 -19.68 -6.00 -6.33
C VAL A 367 -19.22 -5.13 -7.50
N GLU A 368 -18.10 -5.48 -8.13
CA GLU A 368 -17.51 -4.72 -9.24
C GLU A 368 -18.39 -4.74 -10.49
N ALA A 369 -19.13 -5.82 -10.74
CA ALA A 369 -20.07 -5.91 -11.85
C ALA A 369 -21.21 -4.88 -11.75
N LEU A 370 -21.68 -4.61 -10.53
CA LEU A 370 -22.73 -3.62 -10.27
C LEU A 370 -22.17 -2.20 -10.19
N LEU A 371 -20.95 -2.04 -9.67
CA LEU A 371 -20.27 -0.75 -9.57
C LEU A 371 -19.84 -0.22 -10.95
N TRP A 372 -19.30 -1.09 -11.80
CA TRP A 372 -18.79 -0.78 -13.15
C TRP A 372 -19.46 -1.67 -14.21
N PRO A 373 -20.75 -1.43 -14.51
CA PRO A 373 -21.47 -2.24 -15.47
C PRO A 373 -21.05 -1.92 -16.92
N SER A 374 -21.33 -2.84 -17.84
CA SER A 374 -20.94 -2.72 -19.26
C SER A 374 -21.88 -1.85 -20.11
N ASP A 375 -23.07 -1.54 -19.62
CA ASP A 375 -24.18 -0.95 -20.36
C ASP A 375 -24.42 0.53 -20.05
N VAL A 376 -23.65 1.11 -19.11
CA VAL A 376 -23.70 2.54 -18.81
C VAL A 376 -22.75 3.27 -19.76
N ALA A 377 -23.30 4.16 -20.59
CA ALA A 377 -22.52 4.91 -21.57
C ALA A 377 -21.44 5.78 -20.90
N VAL A 378 -20.24 5.76 -21.48
CA VAL A 378 -19.10 6.59 -21.06
C VAL A 378 -19.51 8.08 -21.11
N GLY A 379 -19.60 8.72 -19.95
CA GLY A 379 -19.86 10.16 -19.83
C GLY A 379 -21.10 10.56 -19.02
N GLU A 380 -22.01 9.63 -18.73
CA GLU A 380 -23.20 9.89 -17.91
C GLU A 380 -22.87 9.82 -16.40
N GLY A 381 -22.50 10.96 -15.82
CA GLY A 381 -22.30 11.12 -14.38
C GLY A 381 -20.91 10.72 -13.86
N PRO A 382 -20.66 10.84 -12.55
CA PRO A 382 -19.37 10.52 -11.93
C PRO A 382 -18.94 9.07 -12.17
N ARG A 383 -17.63 8.86 -12.27
CA ARG A 383 -16.97 7.56 -12.33
C ARG A 383 -16.54 7.16 -10.92
N PRO A 384 -17.02 6.03 -10.38
CA PRO A 384 -16.51 5.51 -9.12
C PRO A 384 -15.03 5.14 -9.31
N LEU A 385 -14.15 5.74 -8.51
CA LEU A 385 -12.72 5.41 -8.51
C LEU A 385 -12.47 4.21 -7.60
N ASN A 386 -12.99 4.26 -6.37
CA ASN A 386 -12.69 3.25 -5.36
C ASN A 386 -13.89 2.98 -4.45
N TYR A 387 -13.94 1.82 -3.79
CA TYR A 387 -15.03 1.47 -2.86
C TYR A 387 -14.60 0.72 -1.60
N MET A 388 -15.43 0.78 -0.55
CA MET A 388 -15.35 -0.05 0.66
C MET A 388 -16.76 -0.35 1.18
N LEU A 389 -17.01 -1.60 1.55
CA LEU A 389 -18.24 -2.06 2.21
C LEU A 389 -18.02 -2.07 3.73
N VAL A 390 -18.94 -1.46 4.46
CA VAL A 390 -18.98 -1.45 5.93
C VAL A 390 -20.26 -2.13 6.40
N LEU A 391 -20.15 -3.17 7.20
CA LEU A 391 -21.25 -4.04 7.62
C LEU A 391 -21.53 -3.86 9.12
N ARG A 392 -22.79 -3.66 9.51
CA ARG A 392 -23.23 -3.59 10.91
C ARG A 392 -24.65 -4.12 11.06
N GLY A 393 -24.80 -5.27 11.70
CA GLY A 393 -26.04 -6.02 11.83
C GLY A 393 -26.66 -6.30 10.46
N ARG A 394 -27.82 -5.68 10.21
CA ARG A 394 -28.54 -5.76 8.93
C ARG A 394 -28.19 -4.63 7.95
N HIS A 395 -27.29 -3.72 8.33
CA HIS A 395 -26.91 -2.56 7.54
C HIS A 395 -25.64 -2.83 6.73
N VAL A 396 -25.66 -2.40 5.47
CA VAL A 396 -24.53 -2.42 4.55
C VAL A 396 -24.35 -1.00 4.03
N VAL A 397 -23.21 -0.39 4.32
CA VAL A 397 -22.84 0.94 3.82
C VAL A 397 -21.73 0.78 2.79
N CYS A 398 -21.96 1.21 1.56
CA CYS A 398 -20.94 1.28 0.53
C CYS A 398 -20.37 2.71 0.48
N LEU A 399 -19.12 2.86 0.88
CA LEU A 399 -18.34 4.08 0.72
C LEU A 399 -17.71 4.06 -0.67
N ILE A 400 -17.80 5.16 -1.41
CA ILE A 400 -17.17 5.28 -2.73
C ILE A 400 -16.47 6.63 -2.91
N THR A 401 -15.35 6.65 -3.61
CA THR A 401 -14.74 7.87 -4.14
C THR A 401 -15.11 8.00 -5.62
N THR A 402 -15.18 9.23 -6.13
CA THR A 402 -15.54 9.50 -7.53
C THR A 402 -14.58 10.50 -8.17
N ASP A 403 -14.50 10.49 -9.50
CA ASP A 403 -13.66 11.42 -10.27
C ASP A 403 -14.16 12.87 -10.25
N ARG A 404 -15.42 13.09 -9.87
CA ARG A 404 -16.08 14.39 -9.77
C ARG A 404 -17.26 14.36 -8.79
N PRO A 405 -17.77 15.51 -8.35
CA PRO A 405 -18.93 15.57 -7.46
C PRO A 405 -20.15 14.83 -8.00
N ALA A 406 -20.81 14.06 -7.13
CA ALA A 406 -21.95 13.23 -7.48
C ALA A 406 -23.30 13.89 -7.16
N SER A 407 -24.24 13.82 -8.11
CA SER A 407 -25.60 14.31 -7.90
C SER A 407 -26.42 13.31 -7.08
N THR A 408 -27.42 13.81 -6.35
CA THR A 408 -28.35 12.98 -5.57
C THR A 408 -29.06 11.94 -6.43
N SER A 409 -29.43 12.28 -7.67
CA SER A 409 -30.09 11.36 -8.60
C SER A 409 -29.17 10.22 -9.03
N TRP A 410 -27.89 10.52 -9.29
CA TRP A 410 -26.89 9.52 -9.61
C TRP A 410 -26.62 8.59 -8.42
N CYS A 411 -26.44 9.16 -7.21
CA CYS A 411 -26.26 8.38 -5.99
C CYS A 411 -27.44 7.44 -5.75
N ALA A 412 -28.68 7.93 -5.92
CA ALA A 412 -29.88 7.11 -5.75
C ALA A 412 -29.97 5.98 -6.79
N ALA A 413 -29.52 6.21 -8.03
CA ALA A 413 -29.49 5.19 -9.07
C ALA A 413 -28.47 4.09 -8.78
N LEU A 414 -27.24 4.46 -8.42
CA LEU A 414 -26.21 3.49 -8.04
C LEU A 414 -26.58 2.73 -6.76
N GLN A 415 -27.17 3.41 -5.77
CA GLN A 415 -27.65 2.77 -4.54
C GLN A 415 -28.71 1.71 -4.83
N ARG A 416 -29.70 2.00 -5.69
CA ARG A 416 -30.74 1.02 -6.06
C ARG A 416 -30.12 -0.23 -6.68
N ARG A 417 -29.18 -0.05 -7.60
CA ARG A 417 -28.50 -1.16 -8.28
C ARG A 417 -27.71 -2.04 -7.31
N LEU A 418 -26.89 -1.43 -6.45
CA LEU A 418 -26.12 -2.18 -5.45
C LEU A 418 -27.01 -2.85 -4.41
N ALA A 419 -28.13 -2.22 -4.03
CA ALA A 419 -29.09 -2.77 -3.08
C ALA A 419 -29.76 -4.06 -3.55
N GLU A 420 -29.85 -4.32 -4.87
CA GLU A 420 -30.41 -5.57 -5.41
C GLU A 420 -29.64 -6.80 -4.90
N MET A 421 -28.32 -6.71 -4.81
CA MET A 421 -27.45 -7.75 -4.26
C MET A 421 -27.66 -7.95 -2.76
N PHE A 422 -28.02 -6.89 -2.04
CA PHE A 422 -28.22 -6.90 -0.59
C PHE A 422 -29.71 -6.83 -0.21
N SER A 423 -30.60 -7.43 -1.01
CA SER A 423 -32.06 -7.27 -0.90
C SER A 423 -32.69 -7.62 0.46
N ALA A 424 -32.06 -8.49 1.25
CA ALA A 424 -32.48 -8.84 2.61
C ALA A 424 -31.93 -7.88 3.70
N ARG A 425 -31.27 -6.78 3.31
CA ARG A 425 -30.52 -5.88 4.18
C ARG A 425 -30.84 -4.42 3.88
N THR A 426 -30.55 -3.55 4.84
CA THR A 426 -30.61 -2.11 4.63
C THR A 426 -29.32 -1.66 3.95
N PHE A 427 -29.42 -1.11 2.74
CA PHE A 427 -28.26 -0.68 1.97
C PHE A 427 -28.20 0.84 1.84
N ALA A 428 -27.02 1.43 2.07
CA ALA A 428 -26.77 2.86 1.89
C ALA A 428 -25.50 3.10 1.08
N LEU A 429 -25.55 4.05 0.14
CA LEU A 429 -24.38 4.53 -0.57
C LEU A 429 -23.91 5.86 0.03
N ARG A 430 -22.60 6.03 0.18
CA ARG A 430 -21.98 7.30 0.60
C ARG A 430 -20.81 7.62 -0.32
N VAL A 431 -20.88 8.77 -0.96
CA VAL A 431 -19.72 9.35 -1.65
C VAL A 431 -18.88 10.05 -0.59
N VAL A 432 -17.58 9.71 -0.56
CA VAL A 432 -16.61 10.25 0.39
C VAL A 432 -15.44 10.83 -0.39
N GLU A 433 -14.76 11.81 0.20
CA GLU A 433 -13.55 12.40 -0.38
C GLU A 433 -12.40 11.39 -0.39
N SER A 434 -12.24 10.60 0.67
CA SER A 434 -11.22 9.56 0.75
C SER A 434 -11.75 8.31 1.46
N LEU A 435 -11.21 7.16 1.07
CA LEU A 435 -11.45 5.92 1.79
C LEU A 435 -10.44 5.76 2.93
N PRO A 436 -10.75 4.94 3.96
CA PRO A 436 -9.75 4.56 4.95
C PRO A 436 -8.50 3.98 4.28
N PRO A 437 -7.28 4.22 4.79
CA PRO A 437 -6.03 3.71 4.21
C PRO A 437 -6.02 2.19 3.96
N LEU A 438 -6.81 1.43 4.72
CA LEU A 438 -7.00 0.00 4.55
C LEU A 438 -7.52 -0.38 3.14
N ALA A 439 -8.34 0.48 2.51
CA ALA A 439 -8.90 0.28 1.16
C ALA A 439 -7.84 0.13 0.07
N THR A 440 -6.61 0.55 0.35
CA THR A 440 -5.53 0.62 -0.62
C THR A 440 -4.47 -0.45 -0.39
N GLN A 441 -4.69 -1.30 0.61
CA GLN A 441 -3.78 -2.39 0.99
C GLN A 441 -4.18 -3.74 0.40
N GLY A 442 -4.98 -3.77 -0.67
CA GLY A 442 -5.47 -5.01 -1.30
C GLY A 442 -4.36 -6.02 -1.64
N ALA A 443 -3.22 -5.54 -2.12
CA ALA A 443 -2.05 -6.38 -2.41
C ALA A 443 -1.41 -7.05 -1.16
N TYR A 444 -1.62 -6.48 0.04
CA TYR A 444 -1.02 -6.96 1.30
C TYR A 444 -1.98 -7.81 2.11
N VAL A 445 -3.22 -7.34 2.27
CA VAL A 445 -4.20 -7.98 3.15
C VAL A 445 -5.28 -8.78 2.40
N GLY A 446 -5.29 -8.71 1.06
CA GLY A 446 -6.32 -9.33 0.21
C GLY A 446 -7.56 -8.46 0.09
N TRP A 447 -8.44 -8.79 -0.86
CA TRP A 447 -9.63 -7.99 -1.16
C TRP A 447 -10.59 -7.90 0.03
N LYS A 448 -10.91 -9.02 0.68
CA LYS A 448 -11.89 -9.05 1.77
C LYS A 448 -11.49 -8.13 2.91
N LEU A 449 -10.24 -8.20 3.38
CA LEU A 449 -9.76 -7.35 4.46
C LEU A 449 -9.54 -5.89 4.04
N SER A 450 -9.22 -5.62 2.76
CA SER A 450 -9.05 -4.23 2.31
C SER A 450 -10.37 -3.55 2.00
N ARG A 451 -11.39 -4.27 1.50
CA ARG A 451 -12.63 -3.69 0.95
C ARG A 451 -13.87 -3.99 1.77
N VAL A 452 -13.83 -4.93 2.71
CA VAL A 452 -14.99 -5.32 3.52
C VAL A 452 -14.64 -5.20 4.99
N LEU A 453 -15.27 -4.25 5.65
CA LEU A 453 -15.14 -4.02 7.08
C LEU A 453 -16.43 -4.50 7.76
N ASP A 454 -16.39 -5.72 8.30
CA ASP A 454 -17.47 -6.25 9.13
C ASP A 454 -17.28 -5.82 10.57
N LEU A 455 -18.20 -4.99 11.08
CA LEU A 455 -18.12 -4.41 12.41
C LEU A 455 -18.63 -5.36 13.49
N ASP A 456 -19.34 -6.42 13.11
CA ASP A 456 -19.81 -7.46 14.03
C ASP A 456 -18.85 -8.66 14.10
N ASP A 457 -17.98 -8.82 13.10
CA ASP A 457 -16.98 -9.88 13.07
C ASP A 457 -15.83 -9.56 14.03
N THR A 458 -15.95 -10.09 15.25
CA THR A 458 -14.88 -9.94 16.24
C THR A 458 -13.56 -10.59 15.85
N THR A 459 -13.58 -11.59 14.97
CA THR A 459 -12.38 -12.27 14.49
C THR A 459 -11.63 -11.48 13.43
N LEU A 460 -12.32 -10.57 12.72
CA LEU A 460 -11.69 -9.62 11.80
C LEU A 460 -10.84 -8.59 12.56
N TRP A 461 -11.29 -8.14 13.74
CA TRP A 461 -10.52 -7.24 14.61
C TRP A 461 -9.17 -7.83 15.00
N ASP A 462 -9.15 -9.11 15.36
CA ASP A 462 -7.94 -9.80 15.80
C ASP A 462 -6.88 -9.95 14.71
N ARG A 463 -7.30 -9.90 13.44
CA ARG A 463 -6.41 -9.97 12.27
C ARG A 463 -5.83 -8.62 11.86
N LEU A 464 -6.41 -7.51 12.32
CA LEU A 464 -5.91 -6.17 12.00
C LEU A 464 -4.74 -5.77 12.91
N PRO A 465 -3.70 -5.12 12.37
CA PRO A 465 -2.62 -4.54 13.18
C PRO A 465 -3.18 -3.62 14.27
N ALA A 466 -2.59 -3.67 15.47
CA ALA A 466 -3.09 -2.94 16.64
C ALA A 466 -3.38 -1.45 16.41
N PRO A 467 -2.55 -0.67 15.67
CA PRO A 467 -2.85 0.73 15.37
C PRO A 467 -4.13 0.92 14.53
N ILE A 468 -4.32 0.07 13.51
CA ILE A 468 -5.50 0.11 12.63
C ILE A 468 -6.75 -0.32 13.42
N ARG A 469 -6.62 -1.35 14.25
CA ARG A 469 -7.68 -1.86 15.13
C ARG A 469 -8.17 -0.77 16.09
N GLY A 470 -7.26 -0.04 16.73
CA GLY A 470 -7.61 1.03 17.68
C GLY A 470 -8.39 2.16 17.02
N VAL A 471 -7.93 2.66 15.87
CA VAL A 471 -8.62 3.72 15.11
C VAL A 471 -10.02 3.29 14.69
N LEU A 472 -10.18 2.04 14.23
CA LEU A 472 -11.49 1.53 13.83
C LEU A 472 -12.43 1.33 15.02
N GLN A 473 -11.94 0.88 16.17
CA GLN A 473 -12.75 0.75 17.40
C GLN A 473 -13.24 2.11 17.90
N GLU A 474 -12.39 3.14 17.89
CA GLU A 474 -12.77 4.50 18.28
C GLU A 474 -13.76 5.13 17.28
N THR A 475 -13.52 4.93 15.98
CA THR A 475 -14.43 5.36 14.91
C THR A 475 -15.79 4.70 15.08
N LEU A 476 -15.83 3.42 15.44
CA LEU A 476 -17.07 2.69 15.68
C LEU A 476 -17.85 3.16 16.89
N GLN A 477 -17.17 3.39 18.01
CA GLN A 477 -17.80 3.93 19.21
C GLN A 477 -18.41 5.30 18.93
N THR A 478 -17.80 6.07 18.02
CA THR A 478 -18.33 7.34 17.54
C THR A 478 -19.55 7.14 16.64
N LEU A 479 -19.55 6.13 15.76
CA LEU A 479 -20.70 5.79 14.90
C LEU A 479 -21.89 5.23 15.67
N ASP A 480 -21.66 4.38 16.67
CA ASP A 480 -22.70 3.82 17.56
C ASP A 480 -23.35 4.92 18.44
N ALA A 481 -22.69 6.08 18.59
CA ALA A 481 -23.23 7.25 19.30
C ALA A 481 -24.08 8.18 18.41
N ILE A 482 -24.15 7.93 17.09
CA ILE A 482 -25.00 8.68 16.16
C ILE A 482 -26.40 8.05 16.15
N PRO A 483 -27.49 8.82 16.33
CA PRO A 483 -28.85 8.28 16.27
C PRO A 483 -29.13 7.57 14.94
N ASP A 484 -29.93 6.50 14.98
CA ASP A 484 -30.31 5.70 13.80
C ASP A 484 -30.66 6.58 12.59
N MET A 485 -29.93 6.41 11.50
CA MET A 485 -30.23 7.05 10.22
C MET A 485 -31.53 6.46 9.66
N PRO A 486 -32.44 7.28 9.11
CA PRO A 486 -33.69 6.77 8.54
C PRO A 486 -33.40 5.76 7.42
N SER A 487 -33.85 4.52 7.60
CA SER A 487 -33.78 3.46 6.61
C SER A 487 -34.78 3.73 5.48
N VAL A 488 -34.32 3.73 4.23
CA VAL A 488 -35.24 3.69 3.08
C VAL A 488 -35.50 2.22 2.76
N THR A 489 -36.72 1.74 3.03
CA THR A 489 -37.15 0.43 2.53
C THR A 489 -37.63 0.57 1.08
N ALA A 490 -37.51 -0.48 0.28
CA ALA A 490 -37.94 -0.49 -1.14
C ALA A 490 -39.45 -0.18 -1.34
N ARG A 491 -40.24 -0.11 -0.25
CA ARG A 491 -41.68 0.22 -0.26
C ARG A 491 -41.98 1.71 -0.09
N ASP A 492 -41.00 2.54 0.24
CA ASP A 492 -41.23 3.95 0.63
C ASP A 492 -40.99 4.95 -0.50
N VAL A 493 -41.11 4.54 -1.78
CA VAL A 493 -41.01 5.47 -2.92
C VAL A 493 -42.36 6.17 -3.14
N PRO A 494 -42.54 7.47 -2.83
CA PRO A 494 -43.76 8.16 -3.18
C PRO A 494 -43.74 8.47 -4.68
N ARG A 495 -44.83 8.15 -5.39
CA ARG A 495 -45.03 8.65 -6.76
C ARG A 495 -45.07 10.18 -6.74
N PRO A 496 -44.44 10.86 -7.72
CA PRO A 496 -44.43 12.32 -7.75
C PRO A 496 -45.85 12.84 -7.99
N ARG A 497 -46.34 13.69 -7.09
CA ARG A 497 -47.48 14.57 -7.34
C ARG A 497 -46.97 15.80 -8.08
N THR A 498 -47.60 16.09 -9.21
CA THR A 498 -47.48 17.33 -9.96
C THR A 498 -48.21 18.45 -9.22
N GLU A 499 -47.48 19.50 -8.79
CA GLU A 499 -48.03 20.82 -8.48
C GLU A 499 -47.03 21.93 -8.87
N PRO A 500 -47.53 23.16 -9.12
CA PRO A 500 -46.85 24.14 -9.96
C PRO A 500 -45.91 25.09 -9.21
N ALA A 501 -45.08 25.76 -10.01
CA ALA A 501 -44.04 26.72 -9.70
C ALA A 501 -44.25 27.58 -8.43
N GLY A 502 -43.32 27.43 -7.48
CA GLY A 502 -43.07 28.37 -6.39
C GLY A 502 -41.55 28.51 -6.18
N THR A 503 -41.05 29.70 -6.49
CA THR A 503 -39.78 30.38 -6.11
C THR A 503 -38.48 29.55 -5.98
N PRO A 504 -37.40 29.88 -6.71
CA PRO A 504 -36.17 29.09 -6.72
C PRO A 504 -35.47 29.08 -5.35
N MET A 505 -35.25 27.87 -4.82
CA MET A 505 -34.32 27.63 -3.72
C MET A 505 -32.91 27.58 -4.31
N ALA A 506 -32.05 28.48 -3.83
CA ALA A 506 -30.70 28.73 -4.32
C ALA A 506 -29.83 27.46 -4.42
N ALA A 507 -29.07 27.37 -5.51
CA ALA A 507 -28.00 26.39 -5.70
C ALA A 507 -27.02 26.42 -4.53
N GLN A 508 -26.68 25.25 -3.98
CA GLN A 508 -25.56 25.12 -3.04
C GLN A 508 -24.27 25.34 -3.83
N GLY A 509 -23.77 26.57 -3.75
CA GLY A 509 -22.53 27.00 -4.40
C GLY A 509 -21.30 26.33 -3.82
N THR A 510 -20.27 26.25 -4.66
CA THR A 510 -18.87 26.03 -4.27
C THR A 510 -18.54 26.86 -3.03
N MET A 511 -17.96 26.22 -2.02
CA MET A 511 -17.51 26.90 -0.81
C MET A 511 -16.58 28.04 -1.22
N THR A 512 -16.91 29.24 -0.77
CA THR A 512 -16.02 30.40 -0.89
C THR A 512 -14.69 30.11 -0.19
N ALA A 513 -13.61 30.80 -0.56
CA ALA A 513 -12.31 30.66 0.08
C ALA A 513 -12.39 30.83 1.61
N GLU A 514 -13.32 31.67 2.07
CA GLU A 514 -13.61 31.90 3.49
C GLU A 514 -14.28 30.68 4.15
N GLN A 515 -15.20 30.01 3.46
CA GLN A 515 -15.82 28.77 3.94
C GLN A 515 -14.84 27.59 3.93
N GLN A 516 -13.98 27.48 2.92
CA GLN A 516 -12.93 26.45 2.88
C GLN A 516 -11.91 26.67 3.99
N ALA A 517 -11.50 27.91 4.23
CA ALA A 517 -10.65 28.27 5.36
C ALA A 517 -11.32 27.89 6.69
N GLN A 518 -12.60 28.19 6.89
CA GLN A 518 -13.33 27.78 8.10
C GLN A 518 -13.40 26.26 8.28
N PHE A 519 -13.52 25.50 7.20
CA PHE A 519 -13.55 24.03 7.25
C PHE A 519 -12.18 23.43 7.62
N VAL A 520 -11.11 23.85 6.94
CA VAL A 520 -9.73 23.42 7.22
C VAL A 520 -9.32 23.77 8.64
N LEU A 521 -9.66 25.00 9.06
CA LEU A 521 -9.51 25.44 10.44
C LEU A 521 -10.26 24.48 11.38
N GLY A 522 -11.55 24.19 11.14
CA GLY A 522 -12.32 23.26 11.97
C GLY A 522 -11.72 21.85 12.10
N VAL A 523 -11.07 21.32 11.06
CA VAL A 523 -10.38 20.02 11.09
C VAL A 523 -9.09 20.09 11.90
N TYR A 524 -8.21 21.04 11.60
CA TYR A 524 -6.95 21.28 12.34
C TYR A 524 -7.19 21.43 13.86
N PHE A 525 -8.31 22.06 14.19
CA PHE A 525 -8.72 22.41 15.54
C PHE A 525 -9.33 21.29 16.36
N ARG A 526 -10.09 20.38 15.74
CA ARG A 526 -10.49 19.13 16.40
C ARG A 526 -9.28 18.27 16.71
N THR A 527 -8.29 18.25 15.82
CA THR A 527 -7.01 17.54 16.03
C THR A 527 -6.22 18.15 17.18
N GLN A 528 -6.13 19.48 17.27
CA GLN A 528 -5.46 20.15 18.39
C GLN A 528 -6.16 19.87 19.74
N ALA A 529 -7.49 19.89 19.79
CA ALA A 529 -8.25 19.54 20.99
C ALA A 529 -8.05 18.07 21.40
N ALA A 530 -7.94 17.15 20.42
CA ALA A 530 -7.63 15.75 20.67
C ALA A 530 -6.21 15.56 21.22
N ILE A 531 -5.23 16.30 20.70
CA ILE A 531 -3.85 16.33 21.22
C ILE A 531 -3.82 16.87 22.65
N GLU A 532 -4.51 17.97 22.94
CA GLU A 532 -4.62 18.54 24.29
C GLU A 532 -5.28 17.59 25.29
N ARG A 533 -6.32 16.86 24.86
CA ARG A 533 -6.98 15.81 25.66
C ARG A 533 -6.07 14.60 25.89
N TYR A 534 -5.27 14.22 24.91
CA TYR A 534 -4.33 13.09 25.01
C TYR A 534 -3.13 13.41 25.92
N MET A 535 -2.59 14.64 25.84
CA MET A 535 -1.46 15.04 26.66
C MET A 535 -1.84 15.26 28.13
N GLY A 536 -3.04 15.81 28.41
CA GLY A 536 -3.43 16.22 29.76
C GLY A 536 -2.67 17.47 30.25
N ALA A 537 -3.25 18.24 31.19
CA ALA A 537 -2.64 19.47 31.70
C ALA A 537 -1.31 19.20 32.45
N ASP A 538 -1.22 18.03 33.06
CA ASP A 538 -0.13 17.53 33.90
C ASP A 538 1.16 17.20 33.12
N ARG A 539 1.09 16.97 31.80
CA ARG A 539 2.28 16.70 30.96
C ARG A 539 2.73 17.91 30.15
N LEU A 540 1.98 19.00 30.20
CA LEU A 540 2.26 20.22 29.45
C LEU A 540 3.66 20.79 29.71
N PRO A 541 4.17 20.85 30.96
CA PRO A 541 5.51 21.39 31.21
C PRO A 541 6.65 20.56 30.61
N GLN A 542 6.48 19.23 30.54
CA GLN A 542 7.47 18.33 29.91
C GLN A 542 7.43 18.50 28.39
N TRP A 543 6.24 18.65 27.83
CA TRP A 543 6.05 18.88 26.41
C TRP A 543 6.63 20.23 25.96
N THR A 544 6.30 21.33 26.65
CA THR A 544 6.84 22.66 26.33
C THR A 544 8.35 22.71 26.47
N GLN A 545 8.92 22.02 27.47
CA GLN A 545 10.37 21.88 27.60
C GLN A 545 10.99 21.16 26.40
N HIS A 546 10.42 20.03 25.97
CA HIS A 546 10.95 19.27 24.84
C HIS A 546 10.88 20.06 23.52
N VAL A 547 9.75 20.75 23.28
CA VAL A 547 9.60 21.60 22.09
C VAL A 547 10.55 22.80 22.15
N ALA A 548 10.78 23.40 23.33
CA ALA A 548 11.74 24.48 23.51
C ALA A 548 13.19 24.03 23.18
N GLU A 549 13.60 22.84 23.60
CA GLU A 549 14.91 22.26 23.27
C GLU A 549 15.08 22.08 21.75
N ILE A 550 14.05 21.56 21.08
CA ILE A 550 14.05 21.39 19.62
C ILE A 550 14.15 22.75 18.92
N ASN A 551 13.35 23.73 19.32
CA ASN A 551 13.36 25.07 18.74
C ASN A 551 14.72 25.74 18.94
N ALA A 552 15.26 25.70 20.15
CA ALA A 552 16.58 26.26 20.44
C ALA A 552 17.69 25.57 19.64
N ALA A 553 17.65 24.24 19.52
CA ALA A 553 18.61 23.48 18.71
C ALA A 553 18.52 23.85 17.21
N ALA A 554 17.31 24.03 16.68
CA ALA A 554 17.11 24.46 15.30
C ALA A 554 17.64 25.88 15.07
N MET A 555 17.33 26.82 15.97
CA MET A 555 17.80 28.21 15.89
C MET A 555 19.32 28.31 15.99
N ARG A 556 19.98 27.56 16.87
CA ARG A 556 21.46 27.51 16.96
C ARG A 556 22.11 26.98 15.68
N ARG A 557 21.44 26.11 14.93
CA ARG A 557 21.93 25.57 13.64
C ARG A 557 21.74 26.55 12.49
N GLN A 558 20.66 27.30 12.49
CA GLN A 558 20.24 28.15 11.37
C GLN A 558 20.75 29.59 11.48
N LEU A 559 20.93 30.10 12.70
CA LEU A 559 21.21 31.50 12.95
C LEU A 559 22.61 31.67 13.57
N PRO A 560 23.44 32.57 13.01
CA PRO A 560 24.88 32.61 13.25
C PRO A 560 25.27 33.11 14.64
N ASP A 561 24.41 33.89 15.30
CA ASP A 561 24.70 34.49 16.61
C ASP A 561 23.43 34.73 17.45
N ARG A 562 23.63 35.09 18.72
CA ARG A 562 22.53 35.34 19.68
C ARG A 562 21.67 36.55 19.32
N ALA A 563 22.20 37.54 18.59
CA ALA A 563 21.42 38.69 18.16
C ALA A 563 20.44 38.31 17.05
N ALA A 564 20.87 37.47 16.10
CA ALA A 564 20.00 36.86 15.11
C ALA A 564 18.94 35.96 15.77
N GLN A 565 19.34 35.15 16.74
CA GLN A 565 18.41 34.27 17.49
C GLN A 565 17.38 35.07 18.31
N ALA A 566 17.77 36.19 18.92
CA ALA A 566 16.87 37.05 19.71
C ALA A 566 15.83 37.75 18.85
N ARG A 567 16.22 38.17 17.63
CA ARG A 567 15.28 38.69 16.65
C ARG A 567 14.34 37.58 16.17
N ASP A 568 14.86 36.39 15.91
CA ASP A 568 14.06 35.33 15.30
C ASP A 568 13.08 34.65 16.27
N LEU A 569 13.33 34.71 17.57
CA LEU A 569 12.47 34.12 18.60
C LEU A 569 11.00 34.58 18.49
N LEU A 570 10.75 35.85 18.15
CA LEU A 570 9.39 36.38 17.94
C LEU A 570 8.89 36.21 16.49
N THR A 571 9.72 35.73 15.57
CA THR A 571 9.32 35.47 14.17
C THR A 571 8.39 34.28 14.12
N GLY A 572 8.77 33.19 14.80
CA GLY A 572 7.92 32.00 14.90
C GLY A 572 6.56 32.30 15.52
N LEU A 573 6.52 33.10 16.59
CA LEU A 573 5.27 33.53 17.21
C LEU A 573 4.42 34.38 16.26
N ASN A 574 5.04 35.36 15.58
CA ASN A 574 4.33 36.23 14.65
C ASN A 574 3.74 35.45 13.48
N SER A 575 4.51 34.55 12.85
CA SER A 575 4.03 33.70 11.77
C SER A 575 2.88 32.79 12.21
N MET A 576 2.94 32.25 13.43
CA MET A 576 1.82 31.50 13.99
C MET A 576 0.59 32.38 14.19
N LEU A 577 0.75 33.58 14.75
CA LEU A 577 -0.36 34.52 14.94
C LEU A 577 -1.01 34.95 13.63
N ASP A 578 -0.23 35.12 12.57
CA ASP A 578 -0.71 35.47 11.22
C ASP A 578 -1.62 34.37 10.64
N VAL A 579 -1.27 33.09 10.84
CA VAL A 579 -2.11 31.95 10.43
C VAL A 579 -3.49 31.99 11.08
N TYR A 580 -3.59 32.52 12.30
CA TYR A 580 -4.85 32.66 13.03
C TYR A 580 -5.58 33.98 12.74
N GLY A 581 -5.10 34.78 11.79
CA GLY A 581 -5.69 36.08 11.44
C GLY A 581 -5.62 37.09 12.59
N SER A 582 -4.53 37.04 13.38
CA SER A 582 -4.30 38.00 14.45
C SER A 582 -3.97 39.39 13.88
N ASP A 583 -4.30 40.44 14.62
CA ASP A 583 -3.82 41.81 14.31
C ASP A 583 -2.50 42.03 15.05
N THR A 584 -1.40 42.00 14.30
CA THR A 584 -0.03 42.06 14.80
C THR A 584 0.74 43.24 14.21
N THR A 585 1.63 43.82 15.00
CA THR A 585 2.65 44.77 14.54
C THR A 585 3.98 44.35 15.14
N ARG A 586 4.99 44.16 14.29
CA ARG A 586 6.34 43.83 14.73
C ARG A 586 7.29 44.95 14.34
N VAL A 587 8.13 45.35 15.29
CA VAL A 587 9.19 46.33 15.09
C VAL A 587 10.50 45.74 15.59
N ASP A 588 11.48 45.63 14.69
CA ASP A 588 12.85 45.26 15.04
C ASP A 588 13.68 46.55 15.19
N GLU A 589 14.10 46.84 16.42
CA GLU A 589 15.01 47.93 16.76
C GLU A 589 16.45 47.39 16.91
N ALA A 590 17.42 48.30 17.11
CA ALA A 590 18.82 47.91 17.20
C ALA A 590 19.12 47.00 18.41
N ASP A 591 18.44 47.26 19.53
CA ASP A 591 18.66 46.68 20.85
C ASP A 591 17.49 45.81 21.34
N ARG A 592 16.39 45.72 20.58
CA ARG A 592 15.22 44.91 20.93
C ARG A 592 14.31 44.58 19.75
N THR A 593 13.51 43.54 19.87
CA THR A 593 12.37 43.27 18.98
C THR A 593 11.08 43.38 19.79
N VAL A 594 10.10 44.11 19.26
CA VAL A 594 8.78 44.29 19.87
C VAL A 594 7.72 43.67 18.95
N LEU A 595 6.92 42.76 19.49
CA LEU A 595 5.72 42.22 18.83
C LEU A 595 4.49 42.64 19.63
N GLU A 596 3.66 43.46 19.01
CA GLU A 596 2.38 43.93 19.55
C GLU A 596 1.24 43.18 18.88
N VAL A 597 0.39 42.52 19.66
CA VAL A 597 -0.77 41.76 19.19
C VAL A 597 -2.01 42.45 19.70
N ARG A 598 -2.69 43.24 18.86
CA ARG A 598 -3.88 44.02 19.24
C ARG A 598 -5.14 43.17 19.31
N ARG A 599 -5.20 42.10 18.50
CA ARG A 599 -6.23 41.06 18.56
C ARG A 599 -5.61 39.70 18.33
N CYS A 600 -5.63 38.84 19.33
CA CYS A 600 -5.10 37.48 19.24
C CYS A 600 -6.13 36.52 18.63
N GLY A 601 -5.89 36.11 17.38
CA GLY A 601 -6.75 35.15 16.68
C GLY A 601 -6.76 33.77 17.33
N ILE A 602 -5.66 33.38 17.98
CA ILE A 602 -5.56 32.13 18.77
C ILE A 602 -6.53 32.19 19.96
N TYR A 603 -6.58 33.31 20.66
CA TYR A 603 -7.50 33.52 21.78
C TYR A 603 -8.95 33.46 21.30
N ASP A 604 -9.31 34.27 20.30
CA ASP A 604 -10.67 34.33 19.75
C ASP A 604 -11.14 32.95 19.25
N TYR A 605 -10.24 32.17 18.66
CA TYR A 605 -10.53 30.82 18.23
C TYR A 605 -10.83 29.89 19.42
N ARG A 606 -10.00 29.90 20.48
CA ARG A 606 -10.20 29.02 21.64
C ARG A 606 -11.48 29.33 22.40
N GLU A 607 -11.87 30.59 22.50
CA GLU A 607 -13.16 30.96 23.09
C GLU A 607 -14.35 30.42 22.25
N ARG A 608 -14.31 30.56 20.92
CA ARG A 608 -15.33 29.95 20.04
C ARG A 608 -15.41 28.44 20.18
N ALA A 609 -14.27 27.77 20.33
CA ALA A 609 -14.24 26.32 20.54
C ALA A 609 -14.89 25.92 21.89
N ARG A 610 -14.63 26.69 22.97
CA ARG A 610 -15.30 26.46 24.27
C ARG A 610 -16.81 26.70 24.19
N GLU A 611 -17.24 27.75 23.50
CA GLU A 611 -18.67 28.03 23.26
C GLU A 611 -19.37 26.89 22.50
N GLN A 612 -18.64 26.20 21.63
CA GLN A 612 -19.12 25.04 20.88
C GLN A 612 -18.99 23.70 21.64
N GLY A 613 -18.67 23.75 22.94
CA GLY A 613 -18.61 22.56 23.81
C GLY A 613 -17.31 21.76 23.73
N VAL A 614 -16.27 22.27 23.08
CA VAL A 614 -14.94 21.63 23.07
C VAL A 614 -14.30 21.80 24.44
N GLN A 615 -14.04 20.69 25.13
CA GLN A 615 -13.30 20.70 26.39
C GLN A 615 -11.80 20.94 26.13
N LEU A 616 -11.34 22.16 26.40
CA LEU A 616 -9.92 22.54 26.34
C LEU A 616 -9.29 22.40 27.73
N THR A 617 -8.06 21.89 27.79
CA THR A 617 -7.35 21.61 29.06
C THR A 617 -6.68 22.85 29.66
N LEU A 618 -6.35 23.86 28.85
CA LEU A 618 -5.75 25.11 29.33
C LEU A 618 -6.81 26.10 29.83
N GLY A 619 -6.58 26.67 31.02
CA GLY A 619 -7.44 27.67 31.64
C GLY A 619 -7.44 29.00 30.89
N ARG A 620 -6.30 29.39 30.29
CA ARG A 620 -6.18 30.57 29.42
C ARG A 620 -5.44 30.23 28.12
N PRO A 621 -5.89 30.75 26.96
CA PRO A 621 -5.20 30.58 25.68
C PRO A 621 -3.70 30.88 25.69
N CYS A 622 -3.29 31.87 26.49
CA CYS A 622 -1.93 32.38 26.50
C CYS A 622 -0.93 31.50 27.26
N GLU A 623 -1.39 30.56 28.08
CA GLU A 623 -0.55 29.79 29.01
C GLU A 623 0.55 29.00 28.30
N TYR A 624 0.19 28.31 27.22
CA TYR A 624 1.15 27.57 26.39
C TYR A 624 2.13 28.51 25.64
N CYS A 625 1.62 29.60 25.06
CA CYS A 625 2.45 30.55 24.33
C CYS A 625 3.53 31.17 25.25
N VAL A 626 3.13 31.58 26.45
CA VAL A 626 4.03 32.10 27.49
C VAL A 626 5.08 31.07 27.87
N ASP A 627 4.66 29.88 28.30
CA ASP A 627 5.58 28.88 28.82
C ASP A 627 6.59 28.42 27.74
N LEU A 628 6.13 28.17 26.50
CA LEU A 628 7.01 27.74 25.41
C LEU A 628 8.06 28.80 25.05
N HIS A 629 7.68 30.07 24.92
CA HIS A 629 8.60 31.12 24.44
C HIS A 629 9.59 31.54 25.51
N HIS A 630 9.18 31.55 26.79
CA HIS A 630 10.10 31.75 27.91
C HIS A 630 11.11 30.61 28.04
N ARG A 631 10.68 29.35 27.89
CA ARG A 631 11.61 28.20 27.89
C ARG A 631 12.57 28.24 26.72
N THR A 632 12.08 28.53 25.51
CA THR A 632 12.93 28.64 24.32
C THR A 632 13.95 29.77 24.48
N ALA A 633 13.55 30.91 25.05
CA ALA A 633 14.45 32.02 25.35
C ALA A 633 15.50 31.64 26.39
N ALA A 634 15.12 30.93 27.46
CA ALA A 634 16.03 30.43 28.48
C ALA A 634 17.08 29.47 27.91
N GLU A 635 16.66 28.53 27.06
CA GLU A 635 17.58 27.64 26.33
C GLU A 635 18.59 28.42 25.49
N LEU A 636 18.17 29.51 24.84
CA LEU A 636 19.05 30.34 24.01
C LEU A 636 19.88 31.35 24.82
N GLY A 637 19.61 31.52 26.12
CA GLY A 637 20.22 32.55 26.95
C GLY A 637 19.80 33.97 26.55
N ILE A 638 18.54 34.15 26.16
CA ILE A 638 17.95 35.40 25.67
C ILE A 638 16.86 35.87 26.64
N SER A 639 16.76 37.18 26.84
CA SER A 639 15.70 37.80 27.63
C SER A 639 14.46 38.02 26.77
N VAL A 640 13.32 37.47 27.21
CA VAL A 640 12.00 37.75 26.65
C VAL A 640 11.06 38.19 27.77
N ARG A 641 10.27 39.23 27.51
CA ARG A 641 9.23 39.74 28.40
C ARG A 641 7.91 39.80 27.65
N ASN A 642 6.82 39.58 28.36
CA ASN A 642 5.48 39.70 27.79
C ASN A 642 4.51 40.39 28.75
N GLU A 643 3.55 41.10 28.17
CA GLU A 643 2.39 41.68 28.84
C GLU A 643 1.14 41.07 28.21
N LEU A 644 0.22 40.58 29.04
CA LEU A 644 -1.02 39.95 28.59
C LEU A 644 -2.20 40.85 28.93
N GLY A 645 -3.01 41.19 27.93
CA GLY A 645 -4.36 41.69 28.13
C GLY A 645 -5.40 40.58 28.02
N GLU A 646 -6.66 40.97 27.86
CA GLU A 646 -7.76 40.01 27.74
C GLU A 646 -7.76 39.29 26.39
N ARG A 647 -7.60 40.04 25.29
CA ARG A 647 -7.53 39.51 23.91
C ARG A 647 -6.32 40.02 23.13
N ASN A 648 -5.36 40.63 23.81
CA ASN A 648 -4.16 41.21 23.25
C ASN A 648 -2.94 40.78 24.07
N CYS A 649 -1.76 40.88 23.47
CA CYS A 649 -0.50 40.68 24.17
C CYS A 649 0.62 41.47 23.53
N ARG A 650 1.64 41.79 24.32
CA ARG A 650 2.84 42.47 23.85
C ARG A 650 4.06 41.68 24.28
N TRP A 651 5.00 41.49 23.37
CA TRP A 651 6.22 40.74 23.60
C TRP A 651 7.43 41.60 23.26
N VAL A 652 8.48 41.50 24.07
CA VAL A 652 9.73 42.20 23.87
C VAL A 652 10.88 41.24 24.09
N THR A 653 11.75 41.08 23.10
CA THR A 653 13.05 40.41 23.28
C THR A 653 14.17 41.44 23.27
N ASP A 654 15.09 41.34 24.22
CA ASP A 654 16.29 42.19 24.22
C ASP A 654 17.30 41.59 23.22
N VAL A 655 17.78 42.40 22.29
CA VAL A 655 18.77 41.99 21.27
C VAL A 655 20.16 42.40 21.76
N PRO A 656 21.08 41.44 21.98
CA PRO A 656 22.45 41.77 22.38
C PRO A 656 23.12 42.67 21.34
N VAL A 657 23.57 43.86 21.75
CA VAL A 657 24.34 44.75 20.87
C VAL A 657 25.70 44.10 20.62
N THR A 658 26.01 43.83 19.36
CA THR A 658 27.33 43.33 18.95
C THR A 658 28.39 44.40 19.26
N GLY A 659 29.14 44.25 20.36
CA GLY A 659 30.26 45.13 20.70
C GLY A 659 30.59 45.40 22.18
N ALA A 660 30.16 44.57 23.15
CA ALA A 660 30.65 44.70 24.54
C ALA A 660 31.23 43.36 25.04
N PRO A 661 32.38 43.37 25.74
CA PRO A 661 33.07 42.15 26.16
C PRO A 661 32.28 41.41 27.23
N THR A 662 32.28 40.09 27.14
CA THR A 662 31.80 39.17 28.19
C THR A 662 32.53 39.44 29.51
N GLY A 663 31.82 40.00 30.49
CA GLY A 663 32.30 40.13 31.86
C GLY A 663 31.12 40.21 32.83
N GLY A 664 30.99 39.22 33.71
CA GLY A 664 30.02 39.22 34.81
C GLY A 664 29.33 37.88 35.01
N ASP A 665 30.06 36.91 35.54
CA ASP A 665 29.53 35.72 36.22
C ASP A 665 28.91 36.12 37.56
N PRO A 666 27.68 35.70 37.91
CA PRO A 666 27.15 35.86 39.26
C PRO A 666 27.08 34.51 39.97
N THR A 667 28.22 33.86 40.25
CA THR A 667 28.27 32.81 41.28
C THR A 667 29.56 32.88 42.09
N GLY A 668 29.61 33.81 43.04
CA GLY A 668 30.52 33.69 44.17
C GLY A 668 29.88 32.86 45.27
N VAL A 669 30.30 31.61 45.46
CA VAL A 669 30.60 31.03 46.78
C VAL A 669 31.75 30.04 46.64
N GLU A 670 32.72 30.27 47.50
CA GLU A 670 34.04 29.65 47.73
C GLU A 670 34.12 28.11 47.64
N SER A 671 35.22 27.66 47.03
CA SER A 671 35.83 26.36 47.29
C SER A 671 37.04 26.54 48.20
N ALA A 672 37.22 25.62 49.14
CA ALA A 672 38.48 25.36 49.81
C ALA A 672 38.63 23.85 49.97
N ALA A 673 39.50 23.24 49.15
CA ALA A 673 40.25 22.06 49.54
C ALA A 673 41.44 21.85 48.60
N ASP A 674 42.59 21.83 49.26
CA ASP A 674 43.97 21.74 48.83
C ASP A 674 44.39 20.51 47.98
N THR A 675 45.30 20.82 47.06
CA THR A 675 46.57 20.16 46.70
C THR A 675 46.78 18.65 46.99
N ALA A 676 47.16 17.89 45.94
CA ALA A 676 48.41 17.11 45.88
C ALA A 676 48.63 16.43 44.52
N HIS A 677 49.89 16.45 44.09
CA HIS A 677 50.49 15.72 42.97
C HIS A 677 50.45 14.18 43.13
N GLY A 678 50.55 13.46 42.01
CA GLY A 678 51.31 12.19 41.99
C GLY A 678 50.82 11.10 41.03
N THR A 679 51.63 10.87 39.99
CA THR A 679 52.14 9.57 39.51
C THR A 679 51.22 8.44 38.99
N GLN A 680 51.59 7.99 37.79
CA GLN A 680 51.83 6.58 37.37
C GLN A 680 50.66 5.63 37.03
N ASP A 681 50.69 5.26 35.75
CA ASP A 681 50.85 3.89 35.20
C ASP A 681 49.68 2.89 35.08
N GLU A 682 49.81 2.12 33.99
CA GLU A 682 49.33 0.76 33.69
C GLU A 682 47.85 0.40 33.39
N ARG A 683 47.67 -0.09 32.15
CA ARG A 683 47.10 -1.39 31.69
C ARG A 683 45.74 -1.92 32.17
N GLY A 684 45.03 -2.56 31.22
CA GLY A 684 43.93 -3.52 31.40
C GLY A 684 42.72 -3.13 30.54
N GLU A 685 42.49 -3.64 29.32
CA GLU A 685 42.10 -5.01 28.93
C GLU A 685 40.84 -5.56 29.64
N GLN A 686 39.90 -6.03 28.79
CA GLN A 686 38.78 -6.96 28.99
C GLN A 686 37.32 -6.47 29.18
N GLU A 687 36.56 -6.75 28.11
CA GLU A 687 35.29 -7.51 28.05
C GLU A 687 34.05 -7.03 28.83
N ARG A 688 33.02 -6.61 28.09
CA ARG A 688 31.85 -7.45 27.72
C ARG A 688 30.96 -6.77 26.67
#